data_AF-A0A397V0V0-F1
#
_entry.id   AF-A0A397V0V0-F1
#
_cell.length_a   1.000
_cell.length_b   1.000
_cell.length_c   1.000
_cell.angle_alpha   90.00
_cell.angle_beta   90.00
_cell.angle_gamma   90.00
#
_symmetry.space_group_name_H-M   'P 1'
#
loop_
_entity.id
_entity.type
_entity.pdbx_description
1 polymer ?
#
loop_
_entity_poly.entity_id
_entity_poly.type
_entity_poly.pdbx_seq_one_letter_code
_entity_poly.pdbx_strand_id
1 'polypeptide(L)'
;MSDKDLAEKIYKSYEVIENVVEINKTLGISNKFTDTAEILVDAAKPFVPMLSLAISIVTKIMEIYNNAQYNKKICSALMDRVISAEAAIKILQQRKSEYEPQFQDIGRQKSFLRFISSLEKIKIFAEEVTQIRGFNKYLKATDISQKFRELTKEYEESMNDLKFSMVISFDEQRRIDDESLKSDLNEMNKELDLIKSKLLQPIPDVIDVQKVDPKLLQDPFIGNYDDVRKANNKIVKKQIYKQAIEVACISYDSTIFDQKKHKKENMLFYRDLEILGKLIESPNIIKFYGLSEVDNSKVMVFEWAEMGNLRECYLKYPIPLNVKVDMALKICRGIVFLNAVGIFHHDLRCKNIMVTDGYTPKLANFKYARAVTDKTTSIDDVVKLINWMAPEKMIGMANDRYVPYTLKCEIFSFGMLLWELVNRKIPYEQMSMNDVISYVTKGYRENCFIKPAQDEIIQKDFIDIIESTWKKIPQERISLPILYLKLSELDKKTKSGNLSMNHESSKESSAAGSFRLLTFEEAIKIHNNYQEKRKLAYESFKANSELGHPMAMYYHAYYLSGGYYTDEKRTEDQKAKDKIEARELYKKAADEGIADAQLRYAFELGQEHSEFINYLTKAADNGNLQAMYNLAKLYLNGKCNVQKDNIVGLRYLKLAAMKGHKKALNEIESMDAYDYF
;
A
#
# COMPACT_ATOMS: atom_id res chain seq x y z
N MET A 1 -35.38 -17.52 39.65
CA MET A 1 -34.06 -18.17 39.80
C MET A 1 -34.05 -18.79 41.18
N SER A 2 -33.89 -20.11 41.29
CA SER A 2 -33.83 -20.76 42.60
C SER A 2 -32.50 -20.44 43.28
N ASP A 3 -32.46 -20.40 44.62
CA ASP A 3 -31.19 -20.22 45.36
C ASP A 3 -30.15 -21.30 45.00
N LYS A 4 -30.61 -22.44 44.47
CA LYS A 4 -29.79 -23.51 43.90
C LYS A 4 -29.07 -23.10 42.61
N ASP A 5 -29.75 -22.40 41.70
CA ASP A 5 -29.16 -21.90 40.45
C ASP A 5 -28.12 -20.80 40.70
N LEU A 6 -28.35 -19.98 41.73
CA LEU A 6 -27.41 -18.92 42.13
C LEU A 6 -26.17 -19.54 42.80
N ALA A 7 -26.36 -20.51 43.70
CA ALA A 7 -25.26 -21.24 44.33
C ALA A 7 -24.41 -22.01 43.31
N GLU A 8 -25.03 -22.64 42.31
CA GLU A 8 -24.31 -23.37 41.26
C GLU A 8 -23.52 -22.44 40.31
N LYS A 9 -24.06 -21.25 40.01
CA LYS A 9 -23.33 -20.20 39.26
C LYS A 9 -22.19 -19.60 40.06
N ILE A 10 -22.37 -19.40 41.37
CA ILE A 10 -21.30 -18.92 42.26
C ILE A 10 -20.20 -19.98 42.35
N TYR A 11 -20.55 -21.25 42.54
CA TYR A 11 -19.59 -22.35 42.64
C TYR A 11 -18.76 -22.55 41.36
N LYS A 12 -19.39 -22.51 40.18
CA LYS A 12 -18.69 -22.55 38.88
C LYS A 12 -17.79 -21.34 38.65
N SER A 13 -18.18 -20.17 39.13
CA SER A 13 -17.33 -18.96 39.09
C SER A 13 -16.11 -19.08 39.99
N TYR A 14 -16.27 -19.69 41.18
CA TYR A 14 -15.17 -19.95 42.12
C TYR A 14 -14.15 -20.95 41.56
N GLU A 15 -14.60 -22.02 40.89
CA GLU A 15 -13.70 -23.02 40.28
C GLU A 15 -12.82 -22.42 39.17
N VAL A 16 -13.36 -21.48 38.39
CA VAL A 16 -12.60 -20.75 37.35
C VAL A 16 -11.60 -19.76 37.99
N ILE A 17 -12.00 -19.09 39.06
CA ILE A 17 -11.12 -18.16 39.80
C ILE A 17 -9.98 -18.91 40.49
N GLU A 18 -10.25 -20.07 41.12
CA GLU A 18 -9.20 -20.91 41.73
C GLU A 18 -8.19 -21.38 40.69
N ASN A 19 -8.63 -21.82 39.51
CA ASN A 19 -7.73 -22.20 38.42
C ASN A 19 -6.86 -21.02 37.94
N VAL A 20 -7.41 -19.79 37.86
CA VAL A 20 -6.65 -18.59 37.47
C VAL A 20 -5.67 -18.16 38.56
N VAL A 21 -6.06 -18.26 39.85
CA VAL A 21 -5.21 -17.94 41.00
C VAL A 21 -4.08 -18.96 41.16
N GLU A 22 -4.35 -20.24 40.91
CA GLU A 22 -3.37 -21.32 40.96
C GLU A 22 -2.35 -21.21 39.81
N ILE A 23 -2.80 -20.82 38.61
CA ILE A 23 -1.94 -20.47 37.48
C ILE A 23 -1.08 -19.24 37.82
N ASN A 24 -1.65 -18.18 38.41
CA ASN A 24 -0.89 -16.99 38.82
C ASN A 24 0.17 -17.28 39.91
N LYS A 25 -0.14 -18.16 40.88
CA LYS A 25 0.82 -18.62 41.89
C LYS A 25 1.97 -19.42 41.29
N THR A 26 1.68 -20.25 40.29
CA THR A 26 2.70 -21.06 39.60
C THR A 26 3.65 -20.21 38.75
N LEU A 27 3.24 -18.98 38.38
CA LEU A 27 3.96 -18.09 37.47
C LEU A 27 4.79 -16.97 38.12
N GLY A 28 4.82 -16.87 39.46
CA GLY A 28 5.73 -15.96 40.19
C GLY A 28 5.54 -14.46 39.91
N ILE A 29 4.33 -14.02 39.57
CA ILE A 29 4.06 -12.61 39.24
C ILE A 29 3.95 -11.79 40.54
N SER A 30 4.89 -10.86 40.74
CA SER A 30 4.89 -9.88 41.84
C SER A 30 3.75 -8.87 41.69
N ASN A 31 2.95 -8.74 42.75
CA ASN A 31 1.84 -7.80 42.89
C ASN A 31 2.29 -6.33 42.77
N LYS A 32 1.86 -5.66 41.70
CA LYS A 32 1.70 -4.20 41.65
C LYS A 32 0.39 -3.82 40.96
N PHE A 33 -0.73 -4.17 41.59
CA PHE A 33 -2.01 -3.49 41.40
C PHE A 33 -2.75 -3.54 42.74
N THR A 34 -2.49 -2.54 43.58
CA THR A 34 -3.23 -2.29 44.81
C THR A 34 -4.30 -1.25 44.50
N ASP A 35 -5.54 -1.69 44.37
CA ASP A 35 -6.75 -1.02 44.88
C ASP A 35 -7.90 -2.05 44.84
N THR A 36 -8.20 -2.62 46.01
CA THR A 36 -8.80 -3.96 46.16
C THR A 36 -10.32 -3.99 46.32
N ALA A 37 -11.04 -2.87 46.14
CA ALA A 37 -12.50 -2.84 46.30
C ALA A 37 -13.28 -2.75 44.97
N GLU A 38 -12.80 -2.00 43.97
CA GLU A 38 -13.48 -1.88 42.67
C GLU A 38 -13.23 -3.07 41.73
N ILE A 39 -12.08 -3.74 41.86
CA ILE A 39 -11.71 -4.91 41.03
C ILE A 39 -12.57 -6.13 41.34
N LEU A 40 -13.11 -6.27 42.57
CA LEU A 40 -13.90 -7.44 42.94
C LEU A 40 -15.26 -7.51 42.23
N VAL A 41 -15.78 -6.37 41.76
CA VAL A 41 -17.03 -6.32 40.96
C VAL A 41 -16.76 -6.61 39.48
N ASP A 42 -15.59 -6.22 38.96
CA ASP A 42 -15.22 -6.41 37.55
C ASP A 42 -14.57 -7.79 37.26
N ALA A 43 -13.97 -8.41 38.29
CA ALA A 43 -13.48 -9.80 38.25
C ALA A 43 -14.60 -10.86 38.18
N ALA A 44 -15.86 -10.47 38.38
CA ALA A 44 -17.02 -11.35 38.22
C ALA A 44 -17.34 -11.71 36.76
N LYS A 45 -16.68 -11.06 35.78
CA LYS A 45 -16.84 -11.34 34.34
C LYS A 45 -15.58 -12.02 33.78
N PRO A 46 -15.65 -13.31 33.37
CA PRO A 46 -14.50 -14.09 32.90
C PRO A 46 -13.76 -13.52 31.68
N PHE A 47 -14.39 -12.61 30.93
CA PHE A 47 -13.87 -12.06 29.68
C PHE A 47 -12.56 -11.26 29.83
N VAL A 48 -12.51 -10.31 30.77
CA VAL A 48 -11.39 -9.37 30.91
C VAL A 48 -10.09 -10.07 31.35
N PRO A 49 -10.10 -10.97 32.36
CA PRO A 49 -8.90 -11.70 32.74
C PRO A 49 -8.36 -12.61 31.62
N MET A 50 -9.26 -13.32 30.92
CA MET A 50 -8.88 -14.24 29.85
C MET A 50 -8.30 -13.49 28.64
N LEU A 51 -8.92 -12.36 28.24
CA LEU A 51 -8.41 -11.51 27.17
C LEU A 51 -7.02 -10.94 27.51
N SER A 52 -6.81 -10.49 28.74
CA SER A 52 -5.52 -9.96 29.21
C SER A 52 -4.43 -11.02 29.18
N LEU A 53 -4.75 -12.26 29.55
CA LEU A 53 -3.82 -13.40 29.47
C LEU A 53 -3.43 -13.70 28.02
N ALA A 54 -4.39 -13.75 27.10
CA ALA A 54 -4.14 -13.97 25.68
C ALA A 54 -3.23 -12.88 25.07
N ILE A 55 -3.48 -11.61 25.40
CA ILE A 55 -2.62 -10.47 24.99
C ILE A 55 -1.19 -10.69 25.49
N SER A 56 -1.02 -11.01 26.78
CA SER A 56 0.31 -11.20 27.38
C SER A 56 1.10 -12.32 26.69
N ILE A 57 0.45 -13.44 26.38
CA ILE A 57 1.09 -14.58 25.71
C ILE A 57 1.51 -14.20 24.29
N VAL A 58 0.62 -13.55 23.52
CA VAL A 58 0.91 -13.08 22.16
C VAL A 58 2.11 -12.14 22.15
N THR A 59 2.13 -11.14 23.04
CA THR A 59 3.27 -10.21 23.17
C THR A 59 4.57 -10.94 23.49
N LYS A 60 4.57 -11.89 24.43
CA LYS A 60 5.76 -12.69 24.76
C LYS A 60 6.25 -13.51 23.57
N ILE A 61 5.37 -14.15 22.80
CA ILE A 61 5.77 -14.92 21.60
C ILE A 61 6.44 -14.01 20.57
N MET A 62 5.91 -12.80 20.36
CA MET A 62 6.52 -11.82 19.47
C MET A 62 7.91 -11.37 19.95
N GLU A 63 8.11 -11.19 21.25
CA GLU A 63 9.42 -10.89 21.85
C GLU A 63 10.42 -12.04 21.66
N ILE A 64 9.99 -13.29 21.91
CA ILE A 64 10.81 -14.49 21.68
C ILE A 64 11.26 -14.58 20.22
N TYR A 65 10.32 -14.34 19.30
CA TYR A 65 10.61 -14.31 17.86
C TYR A 65 11.63 -13.22 17.51
N ASN A 66 11.44 -11.99 18.00
CA ASN A 66 12.33 -10.86 17.71
C ASN A 66 13.75 -11.09 18.22
N ASN A 67 13.89 -11.83 19.32
CA ASN A 67 15.16 -12.19 19.94
C ASN A 67 15.78 -13.50 19.42
N ALA A 68 15.11 -14.20 18.49
CA ALA A 68 15.53 -15.50 17.97
C ALA A 68 16.83 -15.42 17.13
N GLN A 69 17.84 -16.17 17.56
CA GLN A 69 19.14 -16.26 16.86
C GLN A 69 19.18 -17.40 15.81
N TYR A 70 18.39 -18.46 15.99
CA TYR A 70 18.37 -19.68 15.17
C TYR A 70 16.94 -20.06 14.70
N ASN A 71 16.81 -20.98 13.73
CA ASN A 71 15.53 -21.57 13.28
C ASN A 71 14.42 -20.59 12.82
N LYS A 72 14.81 -19.45 12.24
CA LYS A 72 13.89 -18.36 11.83
C LYS A 72 12.76 -18.78 10.88
N LYS A 73 12.95 -19.79 10.03
CA LYS A 73 11.90 -20.28 9.11
C LYS A 73 10.72 -20.93 9.86
N ILE A 74 11.01 -21.76 10.87
CA ILE A 74 9.98 -22.40 11.70
C ILE A 74 9.28 -21.34 12.56
N CYS A 75 10.06 -20.41 13.12
CA CYS A 75 9.52 -19.33 13.94
C CYS A 75 8.66 -18.36 13.12
N SER A 76 8.98 -18.11 11.84
CA SER A 76 8.18 -17.27 10.94
C SER A 76 6.79 -17.87 10.70
N ALA A 77 6.68 -19.19 10.51
CA ALA A 77 5.39 -19.84 10.28
C ALA A 77 4.50 -19.89 11.54
N LEU A 78 5.09 -19.86 12.74
CA LEU A 78 4.36 -19.64 14.00
C LEU A 78 3.93 -18.18 14.14
N MET A 79 4.76 -17.24 13.69
CA MET A 79 4.48 -15.80 13.78
C MET A 79 3.23 -15.39 13.00
N ASP A 80 3.00 -15.96 11.81
CA ASP A 80 1.79 -15.68 11.01
C ASP A 80 0.49 -16.00 11.77
N ARG A 81 0.52 -17.05 12.60
CA ARG A 81 -0.60 -17.45 13.47
C ARG A 81 -0.74 -16.52 14.67
N VAL A 82 0.39 -16.12 15.27
CA VAL A 82 0.41 -15.17 16.40
C VAL A 82 -0.16 -13.81 15.99
N ILE A 83 0.15 -13.33 14.77
CA ILE A 83 -0.41 -12.10 14.20
C ILE A 83 -1.93 -12.23 14.00
N SER A 84 -2.39 -13.39 13.51
CA SER A 84 -3.82 -13.67 13.33
C SER A 84 -4.58 -13.68 14.66
N ALA A 85 -3.98 -14.26 15.70
CA ALA A 85 -4.47 -14.20 17.07
C ALA A 85 -4.51 -12.76 17.62
N GLU A 86 -3.45 -11.97 17.40
CA GLU A 86 -3.38 -10.58 17.82
C GLU A 86 -4.51 -9.73 17.21
N ALA A 87 -4.80 -9.92 15.93
CA ALA A 87 -5.87 -9.22 15.23
C ALA A 87 -7.25 -9.56 15.82
N ALA A 88 -7.53 -10.84 16.06
CA ALA A 88 -8.77 -11.29 16.67
C ALA A 88 -8.95 -10.73 18.10
N ILE A 89 -7.87 -10.74 18.90
CA ILE A 89 -7.83 -10.19 20.26
C ILE A 89 -8.05 -8.68 20.27
N LYS A 90 -7.46 -7.93 19.34
CA LYS A 90 -7.68 -6.47 19.19
C LYS A 90 -9.14 -6.13 18.92
N ILE A 91 -9.82 -6.92 18.09
CA ILE A 91 -11.25 -6.73 17.81
C ILE A 91 -12.08 -6.97 19.07
N LEU A 92 -11.79 -8.04 19.82
CA LEU A 92 -12.44 -8.30 21.12
C LEU A 92 -12.21 -7.17 22.12
N GLN A 93 -11.01 -6.59 22.13
CA GLN A 93 -10.67 -5.46 23.00
C GLN A 93 -11.43 -4.18 22.61
N GLN A 94 -11.49 -3.87 21.31
CA GLN A 94 -12.18 -2.68 20.77
C GLN A 94 -13.70 -2.76 20.94
N ARG A 95 -14.27 -3.97 20.87
CA ARG A 95 -15.72 -4.21 20.96
C ARG A 95 -16.10 -4.92 22.26
N LYS A 96 -15.40 -4.60 23.36
CA LYS A 96 -15.57 -5.25 24.67
C LYS A 96 -17.05 -5.34 25.10
N SER A 97 -17.82 -4.27 24.96
CA SER A 97 -19.24 -4.23 25.35
C SER A 97 -20.16 -5.18 24.56
N GLU A 98 -19.79 -5.50 23.32
CA GLU A 98 -20.56 -6.38 22.42
C GLU A 98 -20.28 -7.87 22.69
N TYR A 99 -19.02 -8.20 23.01
CA TYR A 99 -18.58 -9.58 23.19
C TYR A 99 -18.61 -10.06 24.64
N GLU A 100 -18.43 -9.17 25.61
CA GLU A 100 -18.42 -9.52 27.05
C GLU A 100 -19.67 -10.31 27.50
N PRO A 101 -20.91 -10.01 27.06
CA PRO A 101 -22.08 -10.81 27.42
C PRO A 101 -22.02 -12.25 26.87
N GLN A 102 -21.37 -12.44 25.72
CA GLN A 102 -21.27 -13.74 25.06
C GLN A 102 -20.27 -14.67 25.79
N PHE A 103 -19.40 -14.10 26.62
CA PHE A 103 -18.49 -14.83 27.51
C PHE A 103 -19.12 -15.18 28.86
N GLN A 104 -20.43 -15.05 29.01
CA GLN A 104 -21.20 -15.68 30.09
C GLN A 104 -21.52 -17.15 29.78
N ASP A 105 -21.41 -17.57 28.51
CA ASP A 105 -21.57 -18.97 28.09
C ASP A 105 -20.33 -19.80 28.44
N ILE A 106 -20.55 -20.90 29.16
CA ILE A 106 -19.48 -21.81 29.62
C ILE A 106 -18.79 -22.49 28.44
N GLY A 107 -19.54 -22.79 27.36
CA GLY A 107 -18.98 -23.38 26.14
C GLY A 107 -17.93 -22.45 25.50
N ARG A 108 -18.29 -21.17 25.33
CA ARG A 108 -17.39 -20.15 24.77
C ARG A 108 -16.18 -19.87 25.65
N GLN A 109 -16.35 -19.83 26.97
CA GLN A 109 -15.22 -19.72 27.91
C GLN A 109 -14.25 -20.90 27.74
N LYS A 110 -14.76 -22.13 27.66
CA LYS A 110 -13.92 -23.32 27.43
C LYS A 110 -13.17 -23.27 26.09
N SER A 111 -13.84 -22.83 25.01
CA SER A 111 -13.17 -22.63 23.71
C SER A 111 -12.06 -21.58 23.78
N PHE A 112 -12.27 -20.50 24.53
CA PHE A 112 -11.26 -19.45 24.69
C PHE A 112 -10.09 -19.89 25.55
N LEU A 113 -10.32 -20.72 26.58
CA LEU A 113 -9.25 -21.35 27.36
C LEU A 113 -8.43 -22.33 26.52
N ARG A 114 -9.06 -23.08 25.60
CA ARG A 114 -8.34 -23.93 24.63
C ARG A 114 -7.45 -23.10 23.71
N PHE A 115 -7.96 -21.97 23.23
CA PHE A 115 -7.18 -21.02 22.43
C PHE A 115 -5.97 -20.49 23.20
N ILE A 116 -6.14 -20.03 24.45
CA ILE A 116 -5.03 -19.61 25.32
C ILE A 116 -4.02 -20.74 25.51
N SER A 117 -4.49 -21.97 25.75
CA SER A 117 -3.62 -23.14 25.91
C SER A 117 -2.79 -23.42 24.66
N SER A 118 -3.38 -23.30 23.47
CA SER A 118 -2.67 -23.48 22.20
C SER A 118 -1.57 -22.43 22.01
N LEU A 119 -1.83 -21.17 22.36
CA LEU A 119 -0.85 -20.09 22.31
C LEU A 119 0.31 -20.32 23.28
N GLU A 120 0.04 -20.79 24.50
CA GLU A 120 1.09 -21.08 25.48
C GLU A 120 1.99 -22.23 25.01
N LYS A 121 1.42 -23.27 24.40
CA LYS A 121 2.20 -24.37 23.82
C LYS A 121 3.08 -23.88 22.65
N ILE A 122 2.56 -22.97 21.81
CA ILE A 122 3.33 -22.31 20.75
C ILE A 122 4.49 -21.50 21.34
N LYS A 123 4.25 -20.76 22.44
CA LYS A 123 5.27 -19.99 23.14
C LYS A 123 6.40 -20.87 23.66
N ILE A 124 6.09 -21.94 24.39
CA ILE A 124 7.08 -22.88 24.92
C ILE A 124 7.90 -23.48 23.78
N PHE A 125 7.24 -23.91 22.71
CA PHE A 125 7.94 -24.46 21.54
C PHE A 125 8.84 -23.41 20.88
N ALA A 126 8.38 -22.16 20.74
CA ALA A 126 9.19 -21.06 20.22
C ALA A 126 10.42 -20.79 21.10
N GLU A 127 10.31 -20.82 22.43
CA GLU A 127 11.45 -20.67 23.35
C GLU A 127 12.47 -21.81 23.17
N GLU A 128 11.99 -23.05 23.06
CA GLU A 128 12.86 -24.22 22.91
C GLU A 128 13.62 -24.24 21.57
N VAL A 129 12.98 -23.86 20.46
CA VAL A 129 13.61 -23.91 19.13
C VAL A 129 14.47 -22.70 18.80
N THR A 130 14.35 -21.60 19.56
CA THR A 130 15.14 -20.37 19.37
C THR A 130 16.47 -20.38 20.11
N GLN A 131 16.69 -21.34 21.02
CA GLN A 131 17.93 -21.53 21.79
C GLN A 131 18.67 -22.84 21.41
N ILE A 132 20.00 -22.79 21.25
CA ILE A 132 20.84 -23.97 20.93
C ILE A 132 20.68 -25.10 21.97
N ARG A 133 20.54 -24.78 23.27
CA ARG A 133 20.40 -25.78 24.33
C ARG A 133 19.04 -26.50 24.32
N GLY A 134 17.96 -25.83 23.92
CA GLY A 134 16.62 -26.42 23.77
C GLY A 134 16.49 -27.29 22.53
N PHE A 135 17.21 -26.94 21.46
CA PHE A 135 17.28 -27.72 20.22
C PHE A 135 17.83 -29.15 20.44
N ASN A 136 18.76 -29.34 21.39
CA ASN A 136 19.31 -30.66 21.74
C ASN A 136 18.29 -31.65 22.32
N LYS A 137 17.10 -31.18 22.72
CA LYS A 137 15.96 -32.02 23.16
C LYS A 137 15.25 -32.70 21.99
N TYR A 138 15.42 -32.18 20.77
CA TYR A 138 14.88 -32.71 19.53
C TYR A 138 16.01 -33.34 18.72
N LEU A 139 16.34 -34.60 19.04
CA LEU A 139 17.49 -35.31 18.47
C LEU A 139 17.34 -35.63 16.97
N LYS A 140 16.16 -35.44 16.37
CA LYS A 140 15.88 -35.64 14.93
C LYS A 140 14.95 -34.54 14.38
N ALA A 141 15.19 -34.09 13.14
CA ALA A 141 14.38 -33.07 12.45
C ALA A 141 12.91 -33.49 12.21
N THR A 142 12.62 -34.80 12.24
CA THR A 142 11.27 -35.37 12.15
C THR A 142 10.40 -34.97 13.34
N ASP A 143 10.98 -34.83 14.52
CA ASP A 143 10.26 -34.62 15.77
C ASP A 143 9.79 -33.17 15.91
N ILE A 144 10.62 -32.23 15.43
CA ILE A 144 10.28 -30.80 15.33
C ILE A 144 9.13 -30.58 14.34
N SER A 145 9.20 -31.25 13.18
CA SER A 145 8.20 -31.13 12.11
C SER A 145 6.85 -31.72 12.53
N GLN A 146 6.86 -32.82 13.28
CA GLN A 146 5.65 -33.38 13.86
C GLN A 146 5.05 -32.46 14.92
N LYS A 147 5.87 -31.99 15.88
CA LYS A 147 5.38 -31.11 16.95
C LYS A 147 4.80 -29.81 16.42
N PHE A 148 5.44 -29.20 15.42
CA PHE A 148 4.94 -28.02 14.75
C PHE A 148 3.55 -28.24 14.11
N ARG A 149 3.34 -29.38 13.46
CA ARG A 149 2.04 -29.72 12.84
C ARG A 149 0.94 -29.93 13.87
N GLU A 150 1.26 -30.59 14.98
CA GLU A 150 0.31 -30.78 16.09
C GLU A 150 -0.14 -29.45 16.68
N LEU A 151 0.81 -28.54 16.98
CA LEU A 151 0.51 -27.22 17.54
C LEU A 151 -0.31 -26.34 16.59
N THR A 152 0.03 -26.40 15.30
CA THR A 152 -0.67 -25.68 14.25
C THR A 152 -2.14 -26.11 14.16
N LYS A 153 -2.39 -27.41 14.16
CA LYS A 153 -3.73 -27.98 14.09
C LYS A 153 -4.58 -27.59 15.30
N GLU A 154 -4.01 -27.70 16.51
CA GLU A 154 -4.71 -27.35 17.75
C GLU A 154 -5.08 -25.85 17.79
N TYR A 155 -4.19 -24.98 17.32
CA TYR A 155 -4.47 -23.55 17.17
C TYR A 155 -5.63 -23.28 16.21
N GLU A 156 -5.60 -23.89 15.02
CA GLU A 156 -6.63 -23.70 13.99
C GLU A 156 -8.01 -24.17 14.44
N GLU A 157 -8.09 -25.33 15.11
CA GLU A 157 -9.32 -25.84 15.73
C GLU A 157 -9.86 -24.86 16.79
N SER A 158 -8.99 -24.30 17.63
CA SER A 158 -9.40 -23.33 18.66
C SER A 158 -9.90 -21.99 18.09
N MET A 159 -9.32 -21.52 16.98
CA MET A 159 -9.76 -20.31 16.27
C MET A 159 -11.14 -20.50 15.63
N ASN A 160 -11.41 -21.70 15.11
CA ASN A 160 -12.69 -22.07 14.53
C ASN A 160 -13.79 -22.21 15.59
N ASP A 161 -13.50 -22.86 16.72
CA ASP A 161 -14.43 -23.03 17.84
C ASP A 161 -14.93 -21.68 18.41
N LEU A 162 -14.08 -20.65 18.36
CA LEU A 162 -14.42 -19.30 18.81
C LEU A 162 -15.27 -18.51 17.81
N LYS A 163 -15.56 -19.09 16.64
CA LYS A 163 -16.22 -18.41 15.51
C LYS A 163 -15.59 -17.06 15.20
N PHE A 164 -14.27 -16.92 15.39
CA PHE A 164 -13.57 -15.72 14.95
C PHE A 164 -13.73 -15.52 13.44
N SER A 165 -13.92 -16.59 12.69
CA SER A 165 -14.33 -16.60 11.28
C SER A 165 -15.64 -15.88 10.95
N MET A 166 -16.57 -15.71 11.90
CA MET A 166 -17.86 -15.03 11.67
C MET A 166 -17.79 -13.51 11.93
N VAL A 167 -16.74 -13.05 12.62
CA VAL A 167 -16.36 -11.62 12.76
C VAL A 167 -15.53 -11.16 11.53
N ILE A 168 -15.13 -12.10 10.70
CA ILE A 168 -14.42 -11.90 9.44
C ILE A 168 -15.46 -11.94 8.31
N SER A 169 -16.31 -10.90 8.22
CA SER A 169 -16.96 -10.57 6.93
C SER A 169 -15.95 -10.10 5.87
N PHE A 170 -14.66 -10.22 6.17
CA PHE A 170 -13.60 -10.19 5.18
C PHE A 170 -13.40 -11.53 4.50
N ASP A 171 -13.87 -12.69 4.96
CA ASP A 171 -13.42 -13.96 4.36
C ASP A 171 -14.07 -14.27 3.03
N GLU A 172 -15.24 -13.72 2.68
CA GLU A 172 -15.75 -13.84 1.31
C GLU A 172 -15.03 -12.86 0.36
N GLN A 173 -14.77 -11.63 0.81
CA GLN A 173 -13.98 -10.65 0.04
C GLN A 173 -12.51 -11.04 -0.04
N ARG A 174 -11.93 -11.61 1.02
CA ARG A 174 -10.57 -12.14 1.13
C ARG A 174 -10.48 -13.51 0.51
N ARG A 175 -11.56 -14.29 0.36
CA ARG A 175 -11.56 -15.49 -0.47
C ARG A 175 -11.72 -15.15 -1.94
N ILE A 176 -12.44 -14.09 -2.30
CA ILE A 176 -12.40 -13.50 -3.65
C ILE A 176 -11.00 -12.90 -3.91
N ASP A 177 -10.45 -12.17 -2.94
CA ASP A 177 -9.13 -11.54 -3.03
C ASP A 177 -8.01 -12.58 -2.91
N ASP A 178 -8.14 -13.68 -2.14
CA ASP A 178 -7.18 -14.81 -1.98
C ASP A 178 -7.41 -15.90 -3.03
N GLU A 179 -8.57 -16.03 -3.68
CA GLU A 179 -8.76 -16.81 -4.90
C GLU A 179 -8.21 -16.04 -6.10
N SER A 180 -8.35 -14.71 -6.12
CA SER A 180 -7.65 -13.82 -7.06
C SER A 180 -6.15 -13.77 -6.76
N LEU A 181 -5.73 -13.70 -5.49
CA LEU A 181 -4.34 -13.78 -5.04
C LEU A 181 -3.81 -15.19 -5.28
N LYS A 182 -4.57 -16.26 -5.07
CA LYS A 182 -4.15 -17.63 -5.41
C LYS A 182 -4.06 -17.81 -6.91
N SER A 183 -4.95 -17.20 -7.70
CA SER A 183 -4.84 -17.20 -9.16
C SER A 183 -3.57 -16.48 -9.60
N ASP A 184 -3.32 -15.28 -9.09
CA ASP A 184 -2.15 -14.46 -9.41
C ASP A 184 -0.85 -15.01 -8.77
N LEU A 185 -0.91 -15.64 -7.59
CA LEU A 185 0.17 -16.40 -6.97
C LEU A 185 0.38 -17.75 -7.63
N ASN A 186 -0.64 -18.37 -8.22
CA ASN A 186 -0.50 -19.55 -9.08
C ASN A 186 0.07 -19.16 -10.45
N GLU A 187 -0.16 -17.93 -10.91
CA GLU A 187 0.49 -17.37 -12.10
C GLU A 187 1.96 -17.05 -11.81
N MET A 188 2.26 -16.41 -10.67
CA MET A 188 3.62 -16.21 -10.15
C MET A 188 4.30 -17.55 -9.81
N ASN A 189 3.60 -18.53 -9.23
CA ASN A 189 4.13 -19.86 -8.97
C ASN A 189 4.25 -20.68 -10.26
N LYS A 190 3.42 -20.48 -11.28
CA LYS A 190 3.64 -21.06 -12.63
C LYS A 190 4.87 -20.46 -13.27
N GLU A 191 5.10 -19.14 -13.17
CA GLU A 191 6.35 -18.53 -13.63
C GLU A 191 7.54 -19.05 -12.81
N LEU A 192 7.44 -19.10 -11.47
CA LEU A 192 8.48 -19.64 -10.58
C LEU A 192 8.70 -21.14 -10.76
N ASP A 193 7.68 -21.93 -11.11
CA ASP A 193 7.77 -23.38 -11.35
C ASP A 193 8.28 -23.66 -12.76
N LEU A 194 7.97 -22.82 -13.75
CA LEU A 194 8.63 -22.80 -15.06
C LEU A 194 10.11 -22.44 -14.93
N ILE A 195 10.45 -21.52 -14.01
CA ILE A 195 11.82 -21.13 -13.67
C ILE A 195 12.53 -22.26 -12.88
N LYS A 196 11.90 -22.83 -11.84
CA LYS A 196 12.45 -23.93 -11.02
C LYS A 196 12.61 -25.23 -11.80
N SER A 197 11.64 -25.58 -12.66
CA SER A 197 11.71 -26.78 -13.51
C SER A 197 12.85 -26.72 -14.52
N LYS A 198 13.28 -25.51 -14.91
CA LYS A 198 14.46 -25.28 -15.77
C LYS A 198 15.78 -25.14 -14.99
N LEU A 199 15.75 -24.77 -13.72
CA LEU A 199 16.92 -24.54 -12.85
C LEU A 199 17.36 -25.75 -12.01
N LEU A 200 16.68 -26.90 -12.11
CA LEU A 200 16.95 -28.10 -11.29
C LEU A 200 18.20 -28.91 -11.69
N GLN A 201 19.13 -28.33 -12.47
CA GLN A 201 20.44 -28.94 -12.65
C GLN A 201 21.41 -28.42 -11.58
N PRO A 202 22.16 -29.30 -10.89
CA PRO A 202 23.30 -28.88 -10.09
C PRO A 202 24.25 -28.05 -10.97
N ILE A 203 24.51 -26.82 -10.57
CA ILE A 203 25.41 -25.92 -11.30
C ILE A 203 26.84 -26.49 -11.14
N PRO A 204 27.59 -26.74 -12.22
CA PRO A 204 28.96 -27.26 -12.14
C PRO A 204 29.87 -26.31 -11.35
N ASP A 205 30.78 -26.86 -10.54
CA ASP A 205 31.79 -26.12 -9.75
C ASP A 205 32.76 -25.28 -10.60
N VAL A 206 32.72 -25.42 -11.93
CA VAL A 206 33.52 -24.65 -12.89
C VAL A 206 32.59 -24.09 -13.96
N ILE A 207 32.38 -22.78 -13.92
CA ILE A 207 31.69 -22.08 -15.00
C ILE A 207 32.69 -21.89 -16.13
N ASP A 208 32.60 -22.73 -17.15
CA ASP A 208 33.25 -22.44 -18.43
C ASP A 208 32.53 -21.22 -19.03
N VAL A 209 33.11 -20.04 -18.78
CA VAL A 209 32.53 -18.76 -19.20
C VAL A 209 32.33 -18.81 -20.71
N GLN A 210 31.08 -18.65 -21.15
CA GLN A 210 30.72 -18.77 -22.56
C GLN A 210 31.64 -17.87 -23.40
N LYS A 211 32.31 -18.46 -24.40
CA LYS A 211 33.15 -17.74 -25.36
C LYS A 211 32.39 -17.56 -26.66
N VAL A 212 32.38 -16.34 -27.16
CA VAL A 212 31.84 -15.99 -28.48
C VAL A 212 33.02 -15.99 -29.45
N ASP A 213 32.91 -16.72 -30.56
CA ASP A 213 33.93 -16.69 -31.62
C ASP A 213 33.98 -15.28 -32.24
N PRO A 214 35.14 -14.58 -32.21
CA PRO A 214 35.31 -13.27 -32.83
C PRO A 214 34.87 -13.21 -34.30
N LYS A 215 35.00 -14.32 -35.05
CA LYS A 215 34.60 -14.38 -36.47
C LYS A 215 33.09 -14.25 -36.69
N LEU A 216 32.30 -14.50 -35.65
CA LEU A 216 30.85 -14.38 -35.68
C LEU A 216 30.36 -12.96 -35.33
N LEU A 217 31.27 -12.05 -34.96
CA LEU A 217 31.01 -10.64 -34.73
C LEU A 217 31.47 -9.83 -35.94
N GLN A 218 30.59 -9.00 -36.47
CA GLN A 218 30.86 -8.18 -37.65
C GLN A 218 30.41 -6.74 -37.40
N ASP A 219 31.10 -5.77 -37.99
CA ASP A 219 30.64 -4.39 -37.97
C ASP A 219 29.28 -4.27 -38.66
N PRO A 220 28.39 -3.36 -38.20
CA PRO A 220 27.13 -3.08 -38.89
C PRO A 220 27.37 -2.72 -40.37
N PHE A 221 26.55 -3.24 -41.26
CA PHE A 221 26.64 -2.98 -42.71
C PHE A 221 26.57 -1.49 -43.05
N ILE A 222 25.82 -0.72 -42.27
CA ILE A 222 25.72 0.74 -42.36
C ILE A 222 26.14 1.29 -41.00
N GLY A 223 27.33 1.89 -40.95
CA GLY A 223 27.83 2.51 -39.71
C GLY A 223 27.08 3.80 -39.40
N ASN A 224 26.45 3.86 -38.23
CA ASN A 224 25.79 5.04 -37.68
C ASN A 224 26.63 5.65 -36.56
N TYR A 225 26.49 6.96 -36.33
CA TYR A 225 27.19 7.65 -35.24
C TYR A 225 26.87 7.06 -33.85
N ASP A 226 25.64 6.56 -33.66
CA ASP A 226 25.16 5.99 -32.39
C ASP A 226 25.66 4.55 -32.11
N ASP A 227 26.39 3.92 -33.05
CA ASP A 227 26.93 2.57 -32.92
C ASP A 227 28.13 2.48 -31.96
N VAL A 228 28.69 3.62 -31.56
CA VAL A 228 29.76 3.71 -30.55
C VAL A 228 29.33 4.63 -29.43
N ARG A 229 29.20 4.09 -28.21
CA ARG A 229 28.85 4.86 -27.01
C ARG A 229 30.05 4.93 -26.06
N LYS A 230 30.32 6.12 -25.53
CA LYS A 230 31.30 6.30 -24.44
C LYS A 230 30.57 6.28 -23.10
N ALA A 231 30.86 5.30 -22.25
CA ALA A 231 30.26 5.17 -20.92
C ALA A 231 31.36 4.95 -19.86
N ASN A 232 31.52 5.90 -18.92
CA ASN A 232 32.48 5.83 -17.81
C ASN A 232 33.90 5.37 -18.22
N ASN A 233 34.49 6.03 -19.23
CA ASN A 233 35.81 5.69 -19.82
C ASN A 233 35.90 4.33 -20.52
N LYS A 234 34.78 3.62 -20.70
CA LYS A 234 34.69 2.43 -21.54
C LYS A 234 34.00 2.76 -22.86
N ILE A 235 34.44 2.11 -23.92
CA ILE A 235 33.84 2.20 -25.24
C ILE A 235 32.91 1.00 -25.39
N VAL A 236 31.66 1.26 -25.73
CA VAL A 236 30.68 0.25 -26.10
C VAL A 236 30.54 0.32 -27.62
N LYS A 237 30.95 -0.75 -28.30
CA LYS A 237 30.87 -0.85 -29.76
C LYS A 237 29.73 -1.79 -30.14
N LYS A 238 28.86 -1.36 -31.06
CA LYS A 238 27.83 -2.22 -31.66
C LYS A 238 28.48 -3.20 -32.65
N GLN A 239 28.03 -4.45 -32.62
CA GLN A 239 28.41 -5.49 -33.58
C GLN A 239 27.16 -6.30 -33.98
N ILE A 240 27.23 -7.00 -35.10
CA ILE A 240 26.25 -7.98 -35.55
C ILE A 240 26.77 -9.38 -35.25
N TYR A 241 26.11 -10.08 -34.34
CA TYR A 241 26.38 -11.46 -33.97
C TYR A 241 25.55 -12.43 -34.80
N LYS A 242 26.19 -13.48 -35.35
CA LYS A 242 25.54 -14.50 -36.20
C LYS A 242 24.69 -13.91 -37.33
N GLN A 243 25.18 -12.82 -37.94
CA GLN A 243 24.57 -12.14 -39.10
C GLN A 243 23.20 -11.49 -38.86
N ALA A 244 22.63 -11.56 -37.65
CA ALA A 244 21.27 -11.07 -37.40
C ALA A 244 21.05 -10.38 -36.06
N ILE A 245 21.90 -10.64 -35.06
CA ILE A 245 21.66 -10.21 -33.68
C ILE A 245 22.53 -9.00 -33.38
N GLU A 246 21.91 -7.87 -33.06
CA GLU A 246 22.67 -6.69 -32.61
C GLU A 246 23.19 -6.91 -31.18
N VAL A 247 24.48 -6.71 -30.98
CA VAL A 247 25.14 -6.89 -29.69
C VAL A 247 26.01 -5.70 -29.31
N ALA A 248 26.11 -5.46 -28.00
CA ALA A 248 27.02 -4.50 -27.39
C ALA A 248 28.32 -5.22 -26.98
N CYS A 249 29.45 -4.79 -27.52
CA CYS A 249 30.78 -5.21 -27.11
C CYS A 249 31.39 -4.17 -26.18
N ILE A 250 31.59 -4.54 -24.91
CA ILE A 250 32.10 -3.66 -23.87
C ILE A 250 33.51 -4.10 -23.48
N SER A 251 34.49 -3.20 -23.63
CA SER A 251 35.87 -3.53 -23.27
C SER A 251 36.07 -3.73 -21.76
N TYR A 252 36.98 -4.64 -21.42
CA TYR A 252 37.43 -4.87 -20.05
C TYR A 252 38.95 -5.02 -19.99
N ASP A 253 39.52 -4.76 -18.80
CA ASP A 253 40.95 -4.89 -18.58
C ASP A 253 41.33 -6.37 -18.44
N SER A 254 42.08 -6.88 -19.42
CA SER A 254 42.52 -8.28 -19.44
C SER A 254 43.59 -8.62 -18.40
N THR A 255 44.26 -7.61 -17.81
CA THR A 255 45.24 -7.83 -16.74
C THR A 255 44.59 -8.33 -15.44
N ILE A 256 43.26 -8.27 -15.33
CA ILE A 256 42.46 -8.89 -14.27
C ILE A 256 42.59 -10.44 -14.29
N PHE A 257 43.08 -11.03 -15.37
CA PHE A 257 43.35 -12.47 -15.43
C PHE A 257 44.75 -12.85 -14.93
N ASP A 258 45.64 -11.88 -14.70
CA ASP A 258 47.00 -12.14 -14.21
C ASP A 258 46.97 -12.46 -12.70
N GLN A 259 47.22 -13.73 -12.34
CA GLN A 259 47.17 -14.22 -10.95
C GLN A 259 48.14 -13.48 -9.98
N LYS A 260 49.12 -12.75 -10.51
CA LYS A 260 50.14 -12.01 -9.75
C LYS A 260 49.73 -10.57 -9.38
N LYS A 261 48.66 -10.02 -9.96
CA LYS A 261 48.21 -8.63 -9.76
C LYS A 261 46.70 -8.61 -9.41
N HIS A 262 46.29 -7.75 -8.47
CA HIS A 262 44.88 -7.44 -8.15
C HIS A 262 43.94 -8.62 -7.76
N LYS A 263 44.37 -9.55 -6.88
CA LYS A 263 43.56 -10.72 -6.41
C LYS A 263 42.08 -10.42 -6.10
N LYS A 264 41.77 -9.27 -5.49
CA LYS A 264 40.39 -8.89 -5.13
C LYS A 264 39.55 -8.52 -6.36
N GLU A 265 40.12 -7.78 -7.31
CA GLU A 265 39.41 -7.37 -8.54
C GLU A 265 39.17 -8.58 -9.44
N ASN A 266 40.13 -9.49 -9.50
CA ASN A 266 40.02 -10.77 -10.22
C ASN A 266 38.83 -11.59 -9.69
N MET A 267 38.75 -11.77 -8.37
CA MET A 267 37.64 -12.47 -7.71
C MET A 267 36.28 -11.82 -7.98
N LEU A 268 36.20 -10.48 -7.97
CA LEU A 268 34.96 -9.77 -8.24
C LEU A 268 34.51 -9.92 -9.70
N PHE A 269 35.45 -9.94 -10.65
CA PHE A 269 35.16 -10.14 -12.07
C PHE A 269 34.67 -11.56 -12.37
N TYR A 270 35.32 -12.59 -11.80
CA TYR A 270 34.85 -13.97 -11.95
C TYR A 270 33.46 -14.18 -11.33
N ARG A 271 33.20 -13.57 -10.17
CA ARG A 271 31.86 -13.60 -9.55
C ARG A 271 30.81 -12.93 -10.44
N ASP A 272 31.14 -11.81 -11.07
CA ASP A 272 30.23 -11.12 -11.99
C ASP A 272 29.87 -12.03 -13.18
N LEU A 273 30.86 -12.70 -13.77
CA LEU A 273 30.63 -13.70 -14.83
C LEU A 273 29.81 -14.89 -14.37
N GLU A 274 30.06 -15.40 -13.16
CA GLU A 274 29.27 -16.47 -12.56
C GLU A 274 27.80 -16.07 -12.40
N ILE A 275 27.56 -14.88 -11.89
CA ILE A 275 26.22 -14.32 -11.73
C ILE A 275 25.57 -14.19 -13.11
N LEU A 276 26.22 -13.55 -14.08
CA LEU A 276 25.67 -13.41 -15.43
C LEU A 276 25.31 -14.76 -16.08
N GLY A 277 26.12 -15.80 -15.87
CA GLY A 277 25.82 -17.15 -16.33
C GLY A 277 24.53 -17.72 -15.72
N LYS A 278 24.24 -17.44 -14.44
CA LYS A 278 23.00 -17.88 -13.75
C LYS A 278 21.76 -17.12 -14.21
N LEU A 279 21.91 -15.97 -14.86
CA LEU A 279 20.81 -15.05 -15.16
C LEU A 279 20.34 -15.09 -16.63
N ILE A 280 20.97 -15.91 -17.47
CA ILE A 280 20.82 -15.90 -18.94
C ILE A 280 19.38 -16.14 -19.43
N GLU A 281 18.57 -16.83 -18.63
CA GLU A 281 17.20 -17.26 -18.99
C GLU A 281 16.14 -16.18 -18.70
N SER A 282 16.47 -15.10 -18.01
CA SER A 282 15.47 -14.09 -17.63
C SER A 282 15.26 -13.05 -18.73
N PRO A 283 14.03 -12.83 -19.21
CA PRO A 283 13.74 -11.80 -20.22
C PRO A 283 13.90 -10.37 -19.68
N ASN A 284 13.86 -10.20 -18.35
CA ASN A 284 13.98 -8.91 -17.67
C ASN A 284 15.40 -8.60 -17.19
N ILE A 285 16.39 -9.39 -17.62
CA ILE A 285 17.81 -9.17 -17.37
C ILE A 285 18.51 -9.01 -18.71
N ILE A 286 19.51 -8.12 -18.78
CA ILE A 286 20.30 -7.93 -20.00
C ILE A 286 21.03 -9.23 -20.34
N LYS A 287 20.79 -9.73 -21.55
CA LYS A 287 21.35 -10.99 -22.00
C LYS A 287 22.85 -10.88 -22.20
N PHE A 288 23.60 -11.73 -21.51
CA PHE A 288 25.04 -11.92 -21.70
C PHE A 288 25.28 -13.09 -22.65
N TYR A 289 26.02 -12.86 -23.73
CA TYR A 289 26.36 -13.90 -24.71
C TYR A 289 27.72 -14.55 -24.44
N GLY A 290 28.61 -13.87 -23.73
CA GLY A 290 29.93 -14.38 -23.41
C GLY A 290 31.07 -13.37 -23.58
N LEU A 291 32.30 -13.90 -23.48
CA LEU A 291 33.53 -13.15 -23.72
C LEU A 291 33.99 -13.32 -25.17
N SER A 292 34.55 -12.26 -25.75
CA SER A 292 35.10 -12.26 -27.10
C SER A 292 36.28 -11.29 -27.21
N GLU A 293 36.75 -11.09 -28.44
CA GLU A 293 37.76 -10.12 -28.83
C GLU A 293 37.28 -9.36 -30.07
N VAL A 294 37.39 -8.02 -30.03
CA VAL A 294 37.06 -7.12 -31.15
C VAL A 294 38.17 -6.09 -31.23
N ASP A 295 38.73 -5.86 -32.41
CA ASP A 295 39.83 -4.91 -32.65
C ASP A 295 41.01 -5.09 -31.66
N ASN A 296 41.45 -6.33 -31.46
CA ASN A 296 42.49 -6.74 -30.48
C ASN A 296 42.19 -6.37 -29.01
N SER A 297 40.95 -6.00 -28.71
CA SER A 297 40.49 -5.67 -27.36
C SER A 297 39.60 -6.77 -26.82
N LYS A 298 39.84 -7.20 -25.58
CA LYS A 298 38.97 -8.17 -24.91
C LYS A 298 37.64 -7.50 -24.54
N VAL A 299 36.53 -8.16 -24.88
CA VAL A 299 35.19 -7.60 -24.72
C VAL A 299 34.22 -8.58 -24.07
N MET A 300 33.28 -8.04 -23.31
CA MET A 300 32.06 -8.74 -22.89
C MET A 300 30.97 -8.44 -23.92
N VAL A 301 30.25 -9.47 -24.37
CA VAL A 301 29.21 -9.38 -25.39
C VAL A 301 27.84 -9.46 -24.73
N PHE A 302 27.04 -8.40 -24.87
CA PHE A 302 25.67 -8.29 -24.36
C PHE A 302 24.69 -8.04 -25.50
N GLU A 303 23.39 -8.27 -25.29
CA GLU A 303 22.39 -7.74 -26.22
C GLU A 303 22.49 -6.21 -26.33
N TRP A 304 22.22 -5.69 -27.52
CA TRP A 304 22.18 -4.26 -27.74
C TRP A 304 20.93 -3.64 -27.10
N ALA A 305 21.09 -2.46 -26.50
CA ALA A 305 19.99 -1.69 -25.93
C ALA A 305 19.81 -0.41 -26.73
N GLU A 306 18.85 -0.41 -27.64
CA GLU A 306 18.63 0.63 -28.64
C GLU A 306 18.46 2.02 -28.00
N MET A 307 17.79 2.08 -26.85
CA MET A 307 17.47 3.34 -26.16
C MET A 307 18.47 3.74 -25.06
N GLY A 308 19.57 2.99 -24.91
CA GLY A 308 20.56 3.23 -23.86
C GLY A 308 20.09 2.76 -22.48
N ASN A 309 20.58 3.38 -21.41
CA ASN A 309 20.02 3.12 -20.08
C ASN A 309 18.74 3.94 -19.85
N LEU A 310 17.93 3.53 -18.88
CA LEU A 310 16.62 4.13 -18.60
C LEU A 310 16.73 5.61 -18.23
N ARG A 311 17.85 6.03 -17.64
CA ARG A 311 18.13 7.46 -17.40
C ARG A 311 18.30 8.25 -18.69
N GLU A 312 19.14 7.77 -19.60
CA GLU A 312 19.29 8.37 -20.94
C GLU A 312 17.96 8.38 -21.69
N CYS A 313 17.22 7.27 -21.62
CA CYS A 313 15.91 7.12 -22.25
C CYS A 313 14.90 8.16 -21.75
N TYR A 314 14.72 8.33 -20.44
CA TYR A 314 13.72 9.29 -19.93
C TYR A 314 14.13 10.76 -20.13
N LEU A 315 15.43 11.03 -20.27
CA LEU A 315 15.95 12.38 -20.55
C LEU A 315 15.72 12.77 -22.01
N LYS A 316 15.89 11.79 -22.92
CA LYS A 316 15.78 12.00 -24.37
C LYS A 316 14.33 11.91 -24.87
N TYR A 317 13.52 11.04 -24.29
CA TYR A 317 12.18 10.73 -24.79
C TYR A 317 11.10 10.96 -23.72
N PRO A 318 9.95 11.55 -24.08
CA PRO A 318 8.80 11.59 -23.18
C PRO A 318 8.20 10.17 -23.05
N ILE A 319 8.31 9.58 -21.87
CA ILE A 319 7.74 8.25 -21.58
C ILE A 319 6.34 8.43 -20.96
N PRO A 320 5.26 7.93 -21.61
CA PRO A 320 3.91 7.95 -21.05
C PRO A 320 3.79 7.19 -19.73
N LEU A 321 2.81 7.57 -18.89
CA LEU A 321 2.65 6.99 -17.55
C LEU A 321 2.39 5.48 -17.60
N ASN A 322 1.51 5.00 -18.49
CA ASN A 322 1.24 3.58 -18.68
C ASN A 322 2.52 2.80 -19.05
N VAL A 323 3.38 3.37 -19.89
CA VAL A 323 4.68 2.75 -20.24
C VAL A 323 5.62 2.74 -19.04
N LYS A 324 5.62 3.78 -18.19
CA LYS A 324 6.41 3.77 -16.93
C LYS A 324 5.94 2.69 -15.96
N VAL A 325 4.63 2.46 -15.86
CA VAL A 325 4.06 1.39 -15.03
C VAL A 325 4.45 0.02 -15.57
N ASP A 326 4.31 -0.22 -16.87
CA ASP A 326 4.77 -1.47 -17.52
C ASP A 326 6.27 -1.69 -17.30
N MET A 327 7.08 -0.64 -17.43
CA MET A 327 8.50 -0.70 -17.15
C MET A 327 8.79 -1.08 -15.69
N ALA A 328 8.09 -0.45 -14.73
CA ALA A 328 8.24 -0.74 -13.31
C ALA A 328 7.89 -2.20 -12.99
N LEU A 329 6.82 -2.73 -13.58
CA LEU A 329 6.43 -4.14 -13.44
C LEU A 329 7.50 -5.08 -14.01
N LYS A 330 8.02 -4.80 -15.21
CA LYS A 330 9.09 -5.60 -15.83
C LYS A 330 10.40 -5.58 -15.03
N ILE A 331 10.78 -4.43 -14.45
CA ILE A 331 11.93 -4.35 -13.55
C ILE A 331 11.65 -5.15 -12.26
N CYS A 332 10.43 -5.07 -11.71
CA CYS A 332 10.02 -5.84 -10.54
C CYS A 332 10.09 -7.36 -10.81
N ARG A 333 9.65 -7.83 -11.98
CA ARG A 333 9.83 -9.23 -12.44
C ARG A 333 11.29 -9.66 -12.42
N GLY A 334 12.19 -8.80 -12.91
CA GLY A 334 13.63 -9.04 -12.82
C GLY A 334 14.13 -9.20 -11.38
N ILE A 335 13.64 -8.37 -10.44
CA ILE A 335 13.99 -8.46 -9.01
C ILE A 335 13.43 -9.74 -8.38
N VAL A 336 12.19 -10.13 -8.71
CA VAL A 336 11.58 -11.40 -8.30
C VAL A 336 12.43 -12.58 -8.76
N PHE A 337 12.87 -12.56 -10.03
CA PHE A 337 13.77 -13.58 -10.56
C PHE A 337 15.09 -13.64 -9.79
N LEU A 338 15.76 -12.51 -9.59
CA LEU A 338 17.01 -12.44 -8.80
C LEU A 338 16.82 -13.01 -7.40
N ASN A 339 15.71 -12.68 -6.73
CA ASN A 339 15.42 -13.19 -5.40
C ASN A 339 15.20 -14.71 -5.41
N ALA A 340 14.51 -15.25 -6.42
CA ALA A 340 14.27 -16.67 -6.57
C ALA A 340 15.56 -17.49 -6.77
N VAL A 341 16.54 -16.93 -7.49
CA VAL A 341 17.87 -17.54 -7.68
C VAL A 341 18.86 -17.19 -6.56
N GLY A 342 18.40 -16.51 -5.51
CA GLY A 342 19.23 -16.20 -4.35
C GLY A 342 20.33 -15.18 -4.62
N ILE A 343 20.09 -14.20 -5.50
CA ILE A 343 21.02 -13.11 -5.83
C ILE A 343 20.43 -11.76 -5.41
N PHE A 344 21.26 -10.89 -4.83
CA PHE A 344 20.96 -9.48 -4.65
C PHE A 344 21.74 -8.65 -5.67
N HIS A 345 21.08 -7.67 -6.30
CA HIS A 345 21.69 -6.78 -7.29
C HIS A 345 22.59 -5.72 -6.65
N HIS A 346 22.16 -5.15 -5.52
CA HIS A 346 22.89 -4.14 -4.74
C HIS A 346 23.07 -2.74 -5.40
N ASP A 347 22.58 -2.50 -6.62
CA ASP A 347 22.72 -1.20 -7.32
C ASP A 347 21.51 -0.90 -8.23
N LEU A 348 20.29 -0.97 -7.67
CA LEU A 348 19.05 -0.77 -8.42
C LEU A 348 18.75 0.72 -8.64
N ARG A 349 19.00 1.23 -9.86
CA ARG A 349 18.78 2.63 -10.27
C ARG A 349 18.53 2.74 -11.77
N CYS A 350 17.92 3.82 -12.28
CA CYS A 350 17.63 3.93 -13.73
C CYS A 350 18.89 3.89 -14.61
N LYS A 351 20.06 4.28 -14.09
CA LYS A 351 21.34 4.17 -14.80
C LYS A 351 21.78 2.71 -15.07
N ASN A 352 21.26 1.75 -14.31
CA ASN A 352 21.58 0.32 -14.40
C ASN A 352 20.43 -0.50 -14.99
N ILE A 353 19.43 0.16 -15.58
CA ILE A 353 18.39 -0.49 -16.37
C ILE A 353 18.66 -0.18 -17.82
N MET A 354 18.89 -1.20 -18.64
CA MET A 354 19.03 -1.03 -20.09
C MET A 354 17.65 -1.07 -20.75
N VAL A 355 17.43 -0.26 -21.77
CA VAL A 355 16.15 -0.19 -22.47
C VAL A 355 16.35 -0.62 -23.92
N THR A 356 15.80 -1.78 -24.25
CA THR A 356 15.77 -2.30 -25.62
C THR A 356 14.58 -1.75 -26.39
N ASP A 357 14.45 -2.15 -27.65
CA ASP A 357 13.35 -1.76 -28.52
C ASP A 357 11.97 -1.99 -27.87
N GLY A 358 11.01 -1.12 -28.23
CA GLY A 358 9.67 -1.12 -27.66
C GLY A 358 9.61 -0.77 -26.16
N TYR A 359 10.56 0.03 -25.65
CA TYR A 359 10.60 0.47 -24.25
C TYR A 359 10.70 -0.68 -23.23
N THR A 360 11.41 -1.77 -23.58
CA THR A 360 11.53 -2.93 -22.69
C THR A 360 12.73 -2.77 -21.74
N PRO A 361 12.50 -2.65 -20.41
CA PRO A 361 13.59 -2.48 -19.46
C PRO A 361 14.18 -3.81 -19.02
N LYS A 362 15.51 -3.82 -18.82
CA LYS A 362 16.28 -4.98 -18.42
C LYS A 362 17.31 -4.61 -17.37
N LEU A 363 17.34 -5.35 -16.26
CA LEU A 363 18.35 -5.19 -15.23
C LEU A 363 19.74 -5.47 -15.80
N ALA A 364 20.70 -4.60 -15.48
CA ALA A 364 22.07 -4.67 -15.96
C ALA A 364 23.05 -4.19 -14.88
N ASN A 365 24.35 -4.34 -15.16
CA ASN A 365 25.43 -3.92 -14.26
C ASN A 365 25.42 -4.66 -12.90
N PHE A 366 25.87 -5.92 -12.93
CA PHE A 366 25.93 -6.82 -11.77
C PHE A 366 27.23 -6.71 -10.96
N LYS A 367 28.01 -5.64 -11.15
CA LYS A 367 29.31 -5.40 -10.48
C LYS A 367 29.25 -5.63 -8.95
N TYR A 368 28.19 -5.14 -8.31
CA TYR A 368 28.03 -5.25 -6.85
C TYR A 368 27.17 -6.43 -6.40
N ALA A 369 26.60 -7.17 -7.35
CA ALA A 369 25.71 -8.28 -7.10
C ALA A 369 26.44 -9.41 -6.38
N ARG A 370 25.68 -10.21 -5.63
CA ARG A 370 26.22 -11.33 -4.84
C ARG A 370 25.12 -12.33 -4.51
N ALA A 371 25.51 -13.53 -4.10
CA ALA A 371 24.55 -14.46 -3.49
C ALA A 371 24.06 -13.90 -2.15
N VAL A 372 22.81 -14.24 -1.78
CA VAL A 372 22.20 -13.76 -0.52
C VAL A 372 22.97 -14.23 0.73
N THR A 373 23.65 -15.36 0.65
CA THR A 373 24.47 -15.96 1.70
C THR A 373 25.83 -15.30 1.88
N ASP A 374 26.31 -14.57 0.86
CA ASP A 374 27.64 -13.99 0.87
C ASP A 374 27.72 -12.73 1.74
N LYS A 375 28.95 -12.33 2.09
CA LYS A 375 29.17 -11.02 2.72
C LYS A 375 28.82 -9.89 1.75
N THR A 376 28.27 -8.81 2.29
CA THR A 376 27.97 -7.58 1.53
C THR A 376 29.18 -7.08 0.74
N THR A 377 29.03 -6.96 -0.58
CA THR A 377 30.05 -6.39 -1.47
C THR A 377 30.35 -4.95 -1.05
N SER A 378 31.63 -4.59 -0.94
CA SER A 378 32.00 -3.19 -0.71
C SER A 378 31.68 -2.33 -1.93
N ILE A 379 31.21 -1.11 -1.69
CA ILE A 379 30.99 -0.11 -2.74
C ILE A 379 32.22 0.78 -2.80
N ASP A 380 32.82 0.89 -3.98
CA ASP A 380 34.11 1.58 -4.15
C ASP A 380 33.94 3.10 -4.15
N ASP A 381 32.82 3.58 -4.67
CA ASP A 381 32.48 5.00 -4.79
C ASP A 381 31.03 5.22 -4.33
N VAL A 382 30.88 5.42 -3.02
CA VAL A 382 29.58 5.60 -2.38
C VAL A 382 28.90 6.89 -2.86
N VAL A 383 29.66 7.92 -3.24
CA VAL A 383 29.15 9.21 -3.73
C VAL A 383 28.24 8.98 -4.93
N LYS A 384 28.61 8.05 -5.82
CA LYS A 384 27.84 7.78 -7.02
C LYS A 384 26.47 7.15 -6.77
N LEU A 385 26.21 6.55 -5.61
CA LEU A 385 24.98 5.78 -5.37
C LEU A 385 24.22 6.13 -4.09
N ILE A 386 24.75 7.03 -3.27
CA ILE A 386 24.18 7.38 -1.95
C ILE A 386 22.68 7.74 -2.02
N ASN A 387 22.25 8.37 -3.11
CA ASN A 387 20.87 8.85 -3.30
C ASN A 387 19.83 7.71 -3.40
N TRP A 388 20.26 6.47 -3.64
CA TRP A 388 19.39 5.29 -3.68
C TRP A 388 19.68 4.30 -2.53
N MET A 389 20.60 4.64 -1.63
CA MET A 389 21.01 3.78 -0.53
C MET A 389 19.98 3.80 0.61
N ALA A 390 19.72 2.64 1.20
CA ALA A 390 18.78 2.53 2.31
C ALA A 390 19.32 3.18 3.61
N PRO A 391 18.44 3.77 4.46
CA PRO A 391 18.84 4.49 5.68
C PRO A 391 19.71 3.66 6.63
N GLU A 392 19.41 2.38 6.81
CA GLU A 392 20.16 1.47 7.68
C GLU A 392 21.61 1.26 7.22
N LYS A 393 21.86 1.35 5.91
CA LYS A 393 23.21 1.30 5.34
C LYS A 393 23.96 2.60 5.56
N MET A 394 23.28 3.74 5.43
CA MET A 394 23.84 5.05 5.75
C MET A 394 24.19 5.19 7.23
N ILE A 395 23.31 4.73 8.14
CA ILE A 395 23.54 4.72 9.59
C ILE A 395 24.72 3.81 9.94
N GLY A 396 24.77 2.61 9.34
CA GLY A 396 25.90 1.70 9.52
C GLY A 396 27.23 2.36 9.11
N MET A 397 27.25 3.00 7.95
CA MET A 397 28.43 3.71 7.44
C MET A 397 28.83 4.89 8.33
N ALA A 398 27.88 5.72 8.78
CA ALA A 398 28.16 6.89 9.62
C ALA A 398 28.69 6.51 11.03
N ASN A 399 28.39 5.30 11.49
CA ASN A 399 28.78 4.80 12.81
C ASN A 399 29.87 3.71 12.75
N ASP A 400 30.54 3.54 11.61
CA ASP A 400 31.52 2.46 11.37
C ASP A 400 31.03 1.05 11.76
N ARG A 401 29.72 0.83 11.64
CA ARG A 401 29.05 -0.43 11.99
C ARG A 401 28.74 -1.24 10.75
N TYR A 402 29.18 -2.50 10.75
CA TYR A 402 28.76 -3.45 9.73
C TYR A 402 27.25 -3.68 9.76
N VAL A 403 26.59 -3.33 8.66
CA VAL A 403 25.17 -3.62 8.41
C VAL A 403 25.08 -4.43 7.12
N PRO A 404 24.55 -5.66 7.14
CA PRO A 404 24.42 -6.46 5.94
C PRO A 404 23.41 -5.84 4.97
N TYR A 405 23.71 -5.89 3.67
CA TYR A 405 22.73 -5.58 2.63
C TYR A 405 21.68 -6.69 2.57
N THR A 406 20.40 -6.34 2.51
CA THR A 406 19.29 -7.29 2.55
C THR A 406 18.28 -6.99 1.44
N LEU A 407 17.31 -7.89 1.23
CA LEU A 407 16.19 -7.64 0.34
C LEU A 407 15.47 -6.32 0.67
N LYS A 408 15.35 -5.96 1.95
CA LYS A 408 14.72 -4.68 2.33
C LYS A 408 15.51 -3.47 1.83
N CYS A 409 16.83 -3.59 1.68
CA CYS A 409 17.65 -2.55 1.05
C CYS A 409 17.37 -2.48 -0.46
N GLU A 410 17.19 -3.62 -1.16
CA GLU A 410 16.80 -3.63 -2.58
C GLU A 410 15.44 -2.97 -2.79
N ILE A 411 14.45 -3.29 -1.95
CA ILE A 411 13.12 -2.67 -2.03
C ILE A 411 13.21 -1.15 -1.88
N PHE A 412 14.03 -0.66 -0.95
CA PHE A 412 14.25 0.78 -0.80
C PHE A 412 14.86 1.39 -2.07
N SER A 413 15.93 0.79 -2.60
CA SER A 413 16.59 1.27 -3.82
C SER A 413 15.66 1.26 -5.03
N PHE A 414 14.81 0.23 -5.14
CA PHE A 414 13.78 0.15 -6.16
C PHE A 414 12.73 1.27 -6.01
N GLY A 415 12.33 1.62 -4.80
CA GLY A 415 11.49 2.81 -4.54
C GLY A 415 12.10 4.10 -5.08
N MET A 416 13.37 4.33 -4.80
CA MET A 416 14.11 5.48 -5.31
C MET A 416 14.25 5.46 -6.84
N LEU A 417 14.41 4.27 -7.45
CA LEU A 417 14.41 4.08 -8.91
C LEU A 417 13.05 4.47 -9.51
N LEU A 418 11.94 3.99 -8.94
CA LEU A 418 10.60 4.33 -9.39
C LEU A 418 10.34 5.83 -9.30
N TRP A 419 10.75 6.46 -8.20
CA TRP A 419 10.66 7.91 -8.05
C TRP A 419 11.49 8.64 -9.12
N GLU A 420 12.73 8.19 -9.38
CA GLU A 420 13.60 8.73 -10.44
C GLU A 420 12.93 8.64 -11.81
N LEU A 421 12.31 7.50 -12.14
CA LEU A 421 11.59 7.29 -13.40
C LEU A 421 10.38 8.23 -13.57
N VAL A 422 9.60 8.42 -12.50
CA VAL A 422 8.41 9.27 -12.53
C VAL A 422 8.82 10.74 -12.69
N ASN A 423 9.80 11.19 -11.90
CA ASN A 423 10.22 12.59 -11.85
C ASN A 423 11.25 12.97 -12.92
N ARG A 424 11.90 12.00 -13.56
CA ARG A 424 12.93 12.18 -14.59
C ARG A 424 14.12 13.02 -14.12
N LYS A 425 14.50 12.88 -12.85
CA LYS A 425 15.63 13.57 -12.23
C LYS A 425 16.31 12.69 -11.19
N ILE A 426 17.57 12.98 -10.91
CA ILE A 426 18.32 12.28 -9.86
C ILE A 426 17.70 12.63 -8.49
N PRO A 427 17.40 11.64 -7.63
CA PRO A 427 16.91 11.93 -6.28
C PRO A 427 17.94 12.76 -5.52
N TYR A 428 17.52 13.78 -4.77
CA TYR A 428 18.38 14.63 -3.95
C TYR A 428 19.54 15.31 -4.71
N GLU A 429 19.40 15.56 -6.01
CA GLU A 429 20.48 16.09 -6.86
C GLU A 429 21.12 17.39 -6.35
N GLN A 430 20.34 18.21 -5.62
CA GLN A 430 20.77 19.50 -5.07
C GLN A 430 21.39 19.40 -3.67
N MET A 431 21.56 18.19 -3.13
CA MET A 431 22.06 17.95 -1.77
C MET A 431 23.45 17.31 -1.81
N SER A 432 24.32 17.70 -0.88
CA SER A 432 25.60 17.00 -0.69
C SER A 432 25.37 15.59 -0.11
N MET A 433 26.36 14.70 -0.22
CA MET A 433 26.29 13.36 0.38
C MET A 433 25.89 13.41 1.86
N ASN A 434 26.51 14.30 2.64
CA ASN A 434 26.26 14.39 4.07
C ASN A 434 24.84 14.91 4.36
N ASP A 435 24.33 15.83 3.54
CA ASP A 435 22.96 16.31 3.65
C ASP A 435 21.97 15.19 3.33
N VAL A 436 22.22 14.39 2.28
CA VAL A 436 21.40 13.21 1.95
C VAL A 436 21.37 12.25 3.12
N ILE A 437 22.53 11.90 3.68
CA ILE A 437 22.62 11.00 4.84
C ILE A 437 21.81 11.56 6.00
N SER A 438 21.99 12.82 6.37
CA SER A 438 21.26 13.47 7.47
C SER A 438 19.75 13.49 7.24
N TYR A 439 19.31 13.86 6.03
CA TYR A 439 17.91 14.01 5.67
C TYR A 439 17.17 12.66 5.65
N VAL A 440 17.75 11.66 4.96
CA VAL A 440 17.16 10.33 4.79
C VAL A 440 17.11 9.57 6.12
N THR A 441 18.14 9.68 6.97
CA THR A 441 18.19 8.99 8.28
C THR A 441 17.26 9.61 9.31
N LYS A 442 16.95 10.91 9.21
CA LYS A 442 15.88 11.54 10.00
C LYS A 442 14.49 11.01 9.64
N GLY A 443 14.31 10.57 8.40
CA GLY A 443 13.06 9.97 7.91
C GLY A 443 12.41 10.75 6.78
N TYR A 444 13.00 11.86 6.36
CA TYR A 444 12.51 12.65 5.24
C TYR A 444 12.76 11.94 3.90
N ARG A 445 11.91 12.23 2.91
CA ARG A 445 11.95 11.63 1.56
C ARG A 445 11.77 12.69 0.50
N GLU A 446 12.00 12.31 -0.75
CA GLU A 446 11.64 13.15 -1.88
C GLU A 446 10.12 13.35 -1.93
N ASN A 447 9.71 14.50 -2.47
CA ASN A 447 8.29 14.80 -2.64
C ASN A 447 7.71 14.02 -3.83
N CYS A 448 6.50 13.49 -3.65
CA CYS A 448 5.70 12.92 -4.72
C CYS A 448 4.57 13.90 -5.07
N PHE A 449 4.43 14.24 -6.36
CA PHE A 449 3.41 15.19 -6.82
C PHE A 449 2.48 14.53 -7.81
N ILE A 450 1.17 14.73 -7.62
CA ILE A 450 0.15 14.39 -8.60
C ILE A 450 0.05 15.52 -9.60
N LYS A 451 0.26 15.23 -10.89
CA LYS A 451 -0.01 16.19 -11.95
C LYS A 451 -1.51 16.13 -12.28
N PRO A 452 -2.22 17.27 -12.33
CA PRO A 452 -3.62 17.29 -12.73
C PRO A 452 -3.73 16.83 -14.20
N ALA A 453 -4.05 15.54 -14.38
CA ALA A 453 -4.16 14.84 -15.66
C ALA A 453 -5.17 13.70 -15.52
N GLN A 454 -5.62 13.12 -16.64
CA GLN A 454 -6.64 12.05 -16.70
C GLN A 454 -6.29 10.75 -15.94
N ASP A 455 -5.09 10.64 -15.36
CA ASP A 455 -4.57 9.45 -14.67
C ASP A 455 -4.33 9.66 -13.16
N GLU A 456 -5.08 10.55 -12.49
CA GLU A 456 -4.87 10.87 -11.07
C GLU A 456 -4.88 9.63 -10.16
N ILE A 457 -5.79 8.68 -10.39
CA ILE A 457 -5.86 7.41 -9.63
C ILE A 457 -4.60 6.58 -9.84
N ILE A 458 -4.16 6.42 -11.09
CA ILE A 458 -2.96 5.65 -11.43
C ILE A 458 -1.73 6.32 -10.81
N GLN A 459 -1.64 7.65 -10.87
CA GLN A 459 -0.56 8.41 -10.23
C GLN A 459 -0.55 8.21 -8.71
N LYS A 460 -1.72 8.27 -8.07
CA LYS A 460 -1.84 8.05 -6.62
C LYS A 460 -1.43 6.64 -6.23
N ASP A 461 -1.95 5.62 -6.91
CA ASP A 461 -1.58 4.22 -6.67
C ASP A 461 -0.06 4.00 -6.87
N PHE A 462 0.53 4.63 -7.90
CA PHE A 462 1.97 4.52 -8.14
C PHE A 462 2.79 5.21 -7.05
N ILE A 463 2.33 6.37 -6.57
CA ILE A 463 2.93 7.09 -5.43
C ILE A 463 2.83 6.24 -4.16
N ASP A 464 1.67 5.63 -3.88
CA ASP A 464 1.48 4.75 -2.73
C ASP A 464 2.43 3.54 -2.77
N ILE A 465 2.68 2.99 -3.96
CA ILE A 465 3.70 1.96 -4.17
C ILE A 465 5.09 2.50 -3.81
N ILE A 466 5.52 3.64 -4.37
CA ILE A 466 6.81 4.27 -4.05
C ILE A 466 6.91 4.48 -2.53
N GLU A 467 5.87 5.02 -1.90
CA GLU A 467 5.86 5.34 -0.49
C GLU A 467 5.94 4.12 0.44
N SER A 468 5.37 3.00 0.00
CA SER A 468 5.46 1.73 0.71
C SER A 468 6.84 1.08 0.65
N THR A 469 7.67 1.42 -0.34
CA THR A 469 9.00 0.82 -0.52
C THR A 469 10.10 1.53 0.26
N TRP A 470 9.98 2.84 0.49
CA TRP A 470 11.05 3.65 1.08
C TRP A 470 10.85 4.01 2.56
N LYS A 471 10.05 3.24 3.30
CA LYS A 471 9.85 3.45 4.76
C LYS A 471 11.18 3.44 5.51
N LYS A 472 11.28 4.26 6.57
CA LYS A 472 12.50 4.40 7.39
C LYS A 472 12.88 3.06 8.01
N ILE A 473 11.93 2.40 8.65
CA ILE A 473 12.11 1.10 9.28
C ILE A 473 12.05 0.01 8.19
N PRO A 474 13.08 -0.83 8.03
CA PRO A 474 13.11 -1.85 6.97
C PRO A 474 11.93 -2.82 6.99
N GLN A 475 11.42 -3.15 8.19
CA GLN A 475 10.32 -4.08 8.39
C GLN A 475 8.98 -3.54 7.88
N GLU A 476 8.78 -2.22 7.90
CA GLU A 476 7.56 -1.56 7.41
C GLU A 476 7.50 -1.46 5.89
N ARG A 477 8.64 -1.72 5.20
CA ARG A 477 8.65 -1.70 3.73
C ARG A 477 7.84 -2.87 3.20
N ILE A 478 7.07 -2.61 2.15
CA ILE A 478 6.30 -3.63 1.41
C ILE A 478 7.16 -4.87 1.09
N SER A 479 6.56 -6.05 1.10
CA SER A 479 7.25 -7.28 0.69
C SER A 479 7.30 -7.38 -0.84
N LEU A 480 8.31 -8.07 -1.37
CA LEU A 480 8.49 -8.23 -2.82
C LEU A 480 7.25 -8.86 -3.53
N PRO A 481 6.58 -9.89 -2.98
CA PRO A 481 5.37 -10.43 -3.60
C PRO A 481 4.22 -9.43 -3.65
N ILE A 482 3.96 -8.70 -2.55
CA ILE A 482 2.87 -7.72 -2.51
C ILE A 482 3.17 -6.52 -3.42
N LEU A 483 4.45 -6.13 -3.52
CA LEU A 483 4.90 -5.10 -4.45
C LEU A 483 4.65 -5.50 -5.92
N TYR A 484 4.97 -6.73 -6.29
CA TYR A 484 4.70 -7.27 -7.63
C TYR A 484 3.20 -7.22 -7.95
N LEU A 485 2.36 -7.69 -7.01
CA LEU A 485 0.91 -7.71 -7.19
C LEU A 485 0.34 -6.30 -7.37
N LYS A 486 0.74 -5.34 -6.53
CA LYS A 486 0.33 -3.94 -6.68
C LYS A 486 0.74 -3.33 -8.02
N LEU A 487 1.95 -3.60 -8.50
CA LEU A 487 2.41 -3.14 -9.82
C LEU A 487 1.67 -3.83 -10.97
N SER A 488 1.34 -5.12 -10.82
CA SER A 488 0.56 -5.89 -11.80
C SER A 488 -0.87 -5.37 -11.91
N GLU A 489 -1.53 -5.12 -10.78
CA GLU A 489 -2.85 -4.49 -10.73
C GLU A 489 -2.83 -3.10 -11.35
N LEU A 490 -1.81 -2.29 -11.01
CA LEU A 490 -1.67 -0.96 -11.58
C LEU A 490 -1.47 -0.98 -13.09
N ASP A 491 -0.66 -1.91 -13.60
CA ASP A 491 -0.46 -2.14 -15.04
C ASP A 491 -1.76 -2.56 -15.73
N LYS A 492 -2.51 -3.51 -15.14
CA LYS A 492 -3.86 -3.91 -15.60
C LYS A 492 -4.80 -2.69 -15.68
N LYS A 493 -4.85 -1.84 -14.65
CA LYS A 493 -5.67 -0.61 -14.65
C LYS A 493 -5.31 0.32 -15.82
N THR A 494 -4.01 0.48 -16.12
CA THR A 494 -3.57 1.31 -17.24
C THR A 494 -3.95 0.75 -18.61
N LYS A 495 -4.13 -0.57 -18.72
CA LYS A 495 -4.49 -1.28 -19.96
C LYS A 495 -6.01 -1.39 -20.15
N SER A 496 -6.76 -1.61 -19.07
CA SER A 496 -8.23 -1.71 -19.09
C SER A 496 -8.92 -0.38 -19.39
N GLY A 497 -8.29 0.76 -19.05
CA GLY A 497 -8.74 2.07 -19.51
C GLY A 497 -8.71 2.26 -21.03
N ASN A 498 -8.00 1.39 -21.77
CA ASN A 498 -7.87 1.42 -23.23
C ASN A 498 -8.72 0.37 -23.97
N LEU A 499 -9.51 -0.45 -23.27
CA LEU A 499 -10.22 -1.60 -23.86
C LEU A 499 -11.69 -1.35 -24.23
N SER A 500 -12.20 -0.12 -24.15
CA SER A 500 -13.43 0.27 -24.85
C SER A 500 -13.07 1.14 -26.04
N MET A 501 -12.68 0.53 -27.16
CA MET A 501 -12.79 1.06 -28.53
C MET A 501 -12.21 0.02 -29.49
N ASN A 502 -13.09 -0.78 -30.11
CA ASN A 502 -12.82 -1.39 -31.41
C ASN A 502 -14.13 -1.43 -32.20
N HIS A 503 -14.05 -0.94 -33.43
CA HIS A 503 -15.05 -0.60 -34.46
C HIS A 503 -15.18 0.93 -34.59
N GLU A 504 -14.85 1.57 -35.70
CA GLU A 504 -14.41 1.12 -37.01
C GLU A 504 -13.71 2.30 -37.72
N SER A 505 -12.86 1.97 -38.68
CA SER A 505 -12.06 2.89 -39.50
C SER A 505 -12.87 3.91 -40.31
N SER A 506 -12.45 5.18 -40.33
CA SER A 506 -12.11 5.91 -41.57
C SER A 506 -11.71 7.39 -41.33
N LYS A 507 -10.50 7.73 -41.83
CA LYS A 507 -10.05 8.97 -42.49
C LYS A 507 -10.27 10.36 -41.84
N GLU A 508 -9.12 10.95 -41.47
CA GLU A 508 -8.66 12.33 -41.71
C GLU A 508 -9.62 13.54 -41.67
N SER A 509 -9.37 14.42 -40.67
CA SER A 509 -8.92 15.82 -40.82
C SER A 509 -9.73 16.90 -40.08
N SER A 510 -8.94 17.85 -39.55
CA SER A 510 -9.25 19.22 -39.10
C SER A 510 -9.77 19.45 -37.68
N ALA A 511 -9.20 20.50 -37.07
CA ALA A 511 -9.25 20.85 -35.67
C ALA A 511 -10.44 21.77 -35.30
N ALA A 512 -11.07 21.51 -34.16
CA ALA A 512 -11.65 22.51 -33.24
C ALA A 512 -12.03 21.81 -31.92
N GLY A 513 -11.76 22.47 -30.78
CA GLY A 513 -11.77 21.87 -29.44
C GLY A 513 -13.05 21.13 -29.05
N SER A 514 -12.90 19.91 -28.51
CA SER A 514 -13.99 19.14 -27.93
C SER A 514 -14.19 19.53 -26.46
N PHE A 515 -15.36 20.11 -26.18
CA PHE A 515 -15.84 20.47 -24.86
C PHE A 515 -16.19 19.18 -24.09
N ARG A 516 -15.40 18.84 -23.07
CA ARG A 516 -15.63 17.65 -22.24
C ARG A 516 -16.53 18.02 -21.05
N LEU A 517 -17.71 17.39 -20.96
CA LEU A 517 -18.55 17.44 -19.76
C LEU A 517 -17.81 16.78 -18.59
N LEU A 518 -17.89 17.41 -17.42
CA LEU A 518 -17.12 17.04 -16.24
C LEU A 518 -17.89 16.03 -15.37
N THR A 519 -17.15 15.24 -14.61
CA THR A 519 -17.73 14.43 -13.54
C THR A 519 -18.30 15.32 -12.42
N PHE A 520 -19.20 14.79 -11.58
CA PHE A 520 -19.78 15.55 -10.47
C PHE A 520 -18.71 16.19 -9.56
N GLU A 521 -17.66 15.45 -9.21
CA GLU A 521 -16.57 15.94 -8.34
C GLU A 521 -15.73 17.05 -9.00
N GLU A 522 -15.49 16.96 -10.32
CA GLU A 522 -14.83 18.01 -11.10
C GLU A 522 -15.72 19.26 -11.20
N ALA A 523 -17.03 19.09 -11.39
CA ALA A 523 -17.98 20.19 -11.44
C ALA A 523 -18.06 20.95 -10.11
N ILE A 524 -17.97 20.25 -8.96
CA ILE A 524 -17.90 20.86 -7.61
C ILE A 524 -16.62 21.68 -7.42
N LYS A 525 -15.47 21.17 -7.87
CA LYS A 525 -14.19 21.90 -7.77
C LYS A 525 -14.23 23.21 -8.57
N ILE A 526 -14.88 23.21 -9.73
CA ILE A 526 -15.05 24.43 -10.54
C ILE A 526 -16.06 25.39 -9.90
N HIS A 527 -17.19 24.89 -9.41
CA HIS A 527 -18.22 25.67 -8.73
C HIS A 527 -17.66 26.53 -7.59
N ASN A 528 -16.73 25.98 -6.80
CA ASN A 528 -16.18 26.65 -5.62
C ASN A 528 -15.05 27.67 -5.92
N ASN A 529 -14.40 27.60 -7.09
CA ASN A 529 -13.14 28.33 -7.33
C ASN A 529 -13.12 29.23 -8.58
N TYR A 530 -14.04 29.10 -9.54
CA TYR A 530 -13.93 29.80 -10.83
C TYR A 530 -15.26 30.37 -11.33
N GLN A 531 -15.45 31.69 -11.20
CA GLN A 531 -16.63 32.38 -11.73
C GLN A 531 -16.74 32.37 -13.27
N GLU A 532 -15.62 32.24 -14.00
CA GLU A 532 -15.60 32.27 -15.48
C GLU A 532 -15.99 30.93 -16.14
N LYS A 533 -16.22 29.85 -15.37
CA LYS A 533 -16.58 28.52 -15.88
C LYS A 533 -17.98 28.05 -15.46
N ARG A 534 -18.86 28.99 -15.14
CA ARG A 534 -20.24 28.72 -14.68
C ARG A 534 -21.06 27.88 -15.65
N LYS A 535 -20.93 28.12 -16.96
CA LYS A 535 -21.66 27.38 -18.01
C LYS A 535 -21.23 25.90 -18.07
N LEU A 536 -19.92 25.63 -18.00
CA LEU A 536 -19.39 24.26 -17.98
C LEU A 536 -19.79 23.51 -16.70
N ALA A 537 -19.78 24.18 -15.54
CA ALA A 537 -20.26 23.61 -14.29
C ALA A 537 -21.75 23.27 -14.36
N TYR A 538 -22.58 24.18 -14.90
CA TYR A 538 -24.01 23.93 -15.10
C TYR A 538 -24.29 22.75 -16.02
N GLU A 539 -23.68 22.70 -17.22
CA GLU A 539 -23.88 21.62 -18.18
C GLU A 539 -23.45 20.26 -17.60
N SER A 540 -22.39 20.26 -16.78
CA SER A 540 -21.92 19.07 -16.08
C SER A 540 -22.89 18.65 -14.96
N PHE A 541 -23.38 19.57 -14.14
CA PHE A 541 -24.39 19.25 -13.11
C PHE A 541 -25.71 18.76 -13.72
N LYS A 542 -26.14 19.34 -14.84
CA LYS A 542 -27.30 18.89 -15.59
C LYS A 542 -27.15 17.45 -16.07
N ALA A 543 -26.05 17.12 -16.74
CA ALA A 543 -25.79 15.76 -17.22
C ALA A 543 -25.72 14.73 -16.07
N ASN A 544 -25.03 15.05 -14.97
CA ASN A 544 -24.96 14.16 -13.80
C ASN A 544 -26.31 14.06 -13.06
N SER A 545 -27.14 15.10 -13.10
CA SER A 545 -28.51 15.09 -12.57
C SER A 545 -29.43 14.17 -13.37
N GLU A 546 -29.31 14.16 -14.70
CA GLU A 546 -30.07 13.26 -15.58
C GLU A 546 -29.70 11.78 -15.36
N LEU A 547 -28.48 11.51 -14.90
CA LEU A 547 -28.00 10.18 -14.49
C LEU A 547 -28.45 9.76 -13.08
N GLY A 548 -29.22 10.58 -12.38
CA GLY A 548 -29.78 10.21 -11.08
C GLY A 548 -28.94 10.62 -9.85
N HIS A 549 -27.85 11.37 -10.01
CA HIS A 549 -26.98 11.72 -8.88
C HIS A 549 -27.65 12.76 -7.93
N PRO A 550 -27.99 12.43 -6.66
CA PRO A 550 -28.81 13.29 -5.80
C PRO A 550 -28.19 14.66 -5.52
N MET A 551 -26.88 14.70 -5.30
CA MET A 551 -26.18 15.95 -5.05
C MET A 551 -26.03 16.78 -6.35
N ALA A 552 -26.02 16.15 -7.52
CA ALA A 552 -25.96 16.86 -8.80
C ALA A 552 -27.31 17.50 -9.12
N MET A 553 -28.42 16.83 -8.78
CA MET A 553 -29.76 17.41 -8.85
C MET A 553 -29.88 18.69 -8.02
N TYR A 554 -29.32 18.69 -6.79
CA TYR A 554 -29.28 19.91 -5.96
C TYR A 554 -28.49 21.05 -6.62
N TYR A 555 -27.28 20.80 -7.12
CA TYR A 555 -26.48 21.86 -7.74
C TYR A 555 -27.09 22.31 -9.08
N HIS A 556 -27.69 21.40 -9.85
CA HIS A 556 -28.44 21.76 -11.05
C HIS A 556 -29.61 22.70 -10.72
N ALA A 557 -30.41 22.36 -9.70
CA ALA A 557 -31.49 23.21 -9.19
C ALA A 557 -30.98 24.57 -8.66
N TYR A 558 -29.82 24.58 -8.01
CA TYR A 558 -29.17 25.81 -7.52
C TYR A 558 -28.82 26.77 -8.64
N TYR A 559 -28.27 26.26 -9.75
CA TYR A 559 -27.94 27.08 -10.91
C TYR A 559 -29.18 27.62 -11.63
N LEU A 560 -30.25 26.82 -11.75
CA LEU A 560 -31.53 27.26 -12.34
C LEU A 560 -32.21 28.34 -11.49
N SER A 561 -32.35 28.09 -10.18
CA SER A 561 -32.97 29.03 -9.23
C SER A 561 -32.24 30.38 -9.21
N GLY A 562 -30.91 30.36 -9.14
CA GLY A 562 -30.09 31.57 -9.16
C GLY A 562 -29.90 32.20 -10.54
N GLY A 563 -30.14 31.45 -11.62
CA GLY A 563 -29.83 31.86 -13.00
C GLY A 563 -28.34 31.90 -13.30
N TYR A 564 -27.53 31.14 -12.58
CA TYR A 564 -26.06 31.22 -12.66
C TYR A 564 -25.46 30.53 -13.89
N TYR A 565 -26.29 29.96 -14.77
CA TYR A 565 -25.84 29.27 -15.97
C TYR A 565 -25.65 30.18 -17.19
N THR A 566 -26.17 31.41 -17.13
CA THR A 566 -26.05 32.41 -18.21
C THR A 566 -25.81 33.80 -17.62
N ASP A 567 -24.99 34.61 -18.31
CA ASP A 567 -24.78 36.02 -17.99
C ASP A 567 -25.83 36.92 -18.70
N GLU A 568 -26.70 36.34 -19.53
CA GLU A 568 -27.78 37.05 -20.22
C GLU A 568 -29.00 37.29 -19.30
N LYS A 569 -29.69 38.42 -19.51
CA LYS A 569 -30.92 38.71 -18.76
C LYS A 569 -32.03 37.73 -19.17
N ARG A 570 -32.39 36.83 -18.25
CA ARG A 570 -33.54 35.91 -18.40
C ARG A 570 -34.85 36.70 -18.56
N THR A 571 -35.67 36.30 -19.54
CA THR A 571 -37.06 36.77 -19.67
C THR A 571 -37.90 36.31 -18.50
N GLU A 572 -39.06 36.94 -18.24
CA GLU A 572 -39.95 36.50 -17.16
C GLU A 572 -40.44 35.06 -17.37
N ASP A 573 -40.74 34.68 -18.61
CA ASP A 573 -41.12 33.31 -18.97
C ASP A 573 -40.01 32.30 -18.68
N GLN A 574 -38.74 32.63 -18.96
CA GLN A 574 -37.62 31.74 -18.67
C GLN A 574 -37.38 31.62 -17.16
N LYS A 575 -37.52 32.71 -16.39
CA LYS A 575 -37.44 32.66 -14.93
C LYS A 575 -38.54 31.79 -14.32
N ALA A 576 -39.76 31.87 -14.87
CA ALA A 576 -40.87 31.04 -14.42
C ALA A 576 -40.59 29.54 -14.69
N LYS A 577 -40.05 29.20 -15.87
CA LYS A 577 -39.66 27.81 -16.21
C LYS A 577 -38.53 27.29 -15.32
N ASP A 578 -37.44 28.05 -15.19
CA ASP A 578 -36.29 27.68 -14.34
C ASP A 578 -36.73 27.43 -12.89
N LYS A 579 -37.68 28.24 -12.38
CA LYS A 579 -38.21 28.09 -11.02
C LYS A 579 -39.00 26.79 -10.83
N ILE A 580 -39.81 26.41 -11.81
CA ILE A 580 -40.57 25.14 -11.77
C ILE A 580 -39.60 23.96 -11.80
N GLU A 581 -38.63 23.96 -12.72
CA GLU A 581 -37.65 22.88 -12.87
C GLU A 581 -36.75 22.76 -11.62
N ALA A 582 -36.27 23.89 -11.09
CA ALA A 582 -35.49 23.88 -9.84
C ALA A 582 -36.28 23.30 -8.67
N ARG A 583 -37.58 23.60 -8.55
CA ARG A 583 -38.43 23.07 -7.47
C ARG A 583 -38.57 21.55 -7.57
N GLU A 584 -38.72 21.00 -8.76
CA GLU A 584 -38.80 19.54 -8.97
C GLU A 584 -37.48 18.84 -8.63
N LEU A 585 -36.35 19.42 -9.05
CA LEU A 585 -35.03 18.88 -8.77
C LEU A 585 -34.66 18.97 -7.28
N TYR A 586 -35.01 20.07 -6.60
CA TYR A 586 -34.85 20.17 -5.15
C TYR A 586 -35.70 19.13 -4.42
N LYS A 587 -36.94 18.87 -4.88
CA LYS A 587 -37.77 17.82 -4.29
C LYS A 587 -37.10 16.45 -4.40
N LYS A 588 -36.63 16.08 -5.60
CA LYS A 588 -35.95 14.79 -5.83
C LYS A 588 -34.71 14.64 -4.95
N ALA A 589 -33.84 15.65 -4.92
CA ALA A 589 -32.66 15.65 -4.07
C ALA A 589 -33.00 15.63 -2.56
N ALA A 590 -34.09 16.29 -2.16
CA ALA A 590 -34.56 16.33 -0.78
C ALA A 590 -35.10 14.97 -0.31
N ASP A 591 -35.82 14.27 -1.18
CA ASP A 591 -36.36 12.93 -0.93
C ASP A 591 -35.23 11.89 -0.77
N GLU A 592 -34.09 12.10 -1.45
CA GLU A 592 -32.84 11.30 -1.31
C GLU A 592 -31.98 11.67 -0.09
N GLY A 593 -32.44 12.55 0.80
CA GLY A 593 -31.76 12.85 2.06
C GLY A 593 -30.74 13.99 2.03
N ILE A 594 -30.63 14.76 0.94
CA ILE A 594 -29.70 15.89 0.86
C ILE A 594 -30.20 17.06 1.72
N ALA A 595 -29.53 17.34 2.84
CA ALA A 595 -29.95 18.32 3.84
C ALA A 595 -30.14 19.75 3.29
N ASP A 596 -29.25 20.21 2.41
CA ASP A 596 -29.37 21.53 1.78
C ASP A 596 -30.54 21.61 0.79
N ALA A 597 -30.85 20.51 0.10
CA ALA A 597 -32.01 20.43 -0.79
C ALA A 597 -33.31 20.43 0.00
N GLN A 598 -33.36 19.69 1.12
CA GLN A 598 -34.51 19.67 2.04
C GLN A 598 -34.83 21.07 2.58
N LEU A 599 -33.80 21.82 2.99
CA LEU A 599 -33.96 23.21 3.43
C LEU A 599 -34.54 24.08 2.31
N ARG A 600 -33.92 24.06 1.12
CA ARG A 600 -34.34 24.91 -0.01
C ARG A 600 -35.74 24.56 -0.50
N TYR A 601 -36.07 23.28 -0.57
CA TYR A 601 -37.39 22.81 -0.95
C TYR A 601 -38.46 23.27 0.04
N ALA A 602 -38.19 23.17 1.35
CA ALA A 602 -39.11 23.69 2.37
C ALA A 602 -39.43 25.17 2.12
N PHE A 603 -38.42 26.01 1.89
CA PHE A 603 -38.67 27.43 1.62
C PHE A 603 -39.40 27.71 0.29
N GLU A 604 -39.22 26.87 -0.73
CA GLU A 604 -40.01 26.95 -1.98
C GLU A 604 -41.47 26.52 -1.80
N LEU A 605 -41.78 25.62 -0.85
CA LEU A 605 -43.17 25.30 -0.49
C LEU A 605 -43.88 26.47 0.17
N GLY A 606 -43.13 27.30 0.91
CA GLY A 606 -43.65 28.40 1.70
C GLY A 606 -44.07 27.98 3.11
N GLN A 607 -44.03 28.94 4.05
CA GLN A 607 -44.22 28.70 5.48
C GLN A 607 -45.62 28.20 5.88
N GLU A 608 -46.63 28.48 5.05
CA GLU A 608 -48.02 28.06 5.26
C GLU A 608 -48.30 26.65 4.72
N HIS A 609 -47.35 26.04 4.01
CA HIS A 609 -47.53 24.69 3.46
C HIS A 609 -47.39 23.63 4.56
N SER A 610 -48.27 22.62 4.55
CA SER A 610 -48.31 21.58 5.59
C SER A 610 -46.99 20.81 5.74
N GLU A 611 -46.27 20.60 4.64
CA GLU A 611 -44.98 19.89 4.62
C GLU A 611 -43.76 20.78 4.94
N PHE A 612 -43.94 22.09 5.12
CA PHE A 612 -42.84 23.04 5.38
C PHE A 612 -41.99 22.62 6.58
N ILE A 613 -42.65 22.37 7.70
CA ILE A 613 -42.00 21.95 8.95
C ILE A 613 -41.37 20.57 8.79
N ASN A 614 -42.01 19.65 8.07
CA ASN A 614 -41.48 18.29 7.87
C ASN A 614 -40.12 18.32 7.14
N TYR A 615 -40.02 19.02 6.01
CA TYR A 615 -38.75 19.13 5.28
C TYR A 615 -37.70 19.97 6.03
N LEU A 616 -38.13 21.00 6.77
CA LEU A 616 -37.22 21.79 7.61
C LEU A 616 -36.64 20.95 8.76
N THR A 617 -37.45 20.09 9.38
CA THR A 617 -37.00 19.13 10.40
C THR A 617 -36.07 18.09 9.80
N LYS A 618 -36.42 17.49 8.65
CA LYS A 618 -35.51 16.56 7.94
C LYS A 618 -34.15 17.19 7.63
N ALA A 619 -34.14 18.44 7.18
CA ALA A 619 -32.90 19.18 6.92
C ALA A 619 -32.06 19.36 8.19
N ALA A 620 -32.70 19.71 9.31
CA ALA A 620 -32.04 19.84 10.61
C ALA A 620 -31.49 18.49 11.10
N ASP A 621 -32.27 17.41 11.00
CA ASP A 621 -31.85 16.08 11.44
C ASP A 621 -30.69 15.55 10.59
N ASN A 622 -30.69 15.84 9.28
CA ASN A 622 -29.59 15.54 8.36
C ASN A 622 -28.40 16.52 8.45
N GLY A 623 -28.37 17.37 9.48
CA GLY A 623 -27.17 18.13 9.84
C GLY A 623 -27.08 19.55 9.27
N ASN A 624 -28.10 20.07 8.58
CA ASN A 624 -28.07 21.45 8.07
C ASN A 624 -28.20 22.47 9.23
N LEU A 625 -27.16 23.29 9.39
CA LEU A 625 -27.04 24.25 10.49
C LEU A 625 -28.08 25.38 10.44
N GLN A 626 -28.39 25.85 9.24
CA GLN A 626 -29.36 26.92 9.02
C GLN A 626 -30.79 26.42 9.30
N ALA A 627 -31.08 25.15 8.97
CA ALA A 627 -32.34 24.49 9.28
C ALA A 627 -32.53 24.36 10.79
N MET A 628 -31.51 23.89 11.53
CA MET A 628 -31.54 23.82 13.00
C MET A 628 -31.81 25.19 13.62
N TYR A 629 -31.13 26.23 13.16
CA TYR A 629 -31.35 27.59 13.66
C TYR A 629 -32.75 28.13 13.32
N ASN A 630 -33.22 27.93 12.08
CA ASN A 630 -34.56 28.37 11.68
C ASN A 630 -35.65 27.65 12.49
N LEU A 631 -35.50 26.33 12.68
CA LEU A 631 -36.41 25.52 13.48
C LEU A 631 -36.42 25.98 14.95
N ALA A 632 -35.25 26.30 15.51
CA ALA A 632 -35.14 26.90 16.83
C ALA A 632 -35.97 28.18 16.97
N LYS A 633 -35.86 29.12 16.01
CA LYS A 633 -36.63 30.37 16.02
C LYS A 633 -38.13 30.14 15.86
N LEU A 634 -38.55 29.12 15.11
CA LEU A 634 -39.97 28.79 14.95
C LEU A 634 -40.58 28.27 16.25
N TYR A 635 -39.91 27.34 16.94
CA TYR A 635 -40.34 26.83 18.24
C TYR A 635 -40.29 27.90 19.35
N LEU A 636 -39.27 28.76 19.39
CA LEU A 636 -39.17 29.84 20.39
C LEU A 636 -40.28 30.91 20.24
N ASN A 637 -40.75 31.14 19.01
CA ASN A 637 -41.73 32.18 18.72
C ASN A 637 -43.15 31.66 18.50
N GLY A 638 -43.35 30.34 18.37
CA GLY A 638 -44.64 29.73 18.06
C GLY A 638 -45.21 30.16 16.72
N LYS A 639 -44.47 29.93 15.62
CA LYS A 639 -44.84 30.36 14.25
C LYS A 639 -44.93 29.17 13.29
N CYS A 640 -45.61 29.35 12.15
CA CYS A 640 -45.75 28.35 11.08
C CYS A 640 -46.38 27.03 11.54
N ASN A 641 -47.52 27.11 12.24
CA ASN A 641 -48.27 25.96 12.78
C ASN A 641 -47.51 25.09 13.81
N VAL A 642 -46.43 25.61 14.38
CA VAL A 642 -45.69 25.01 15.49
C VAL A 642 -46.06 25.72 16.79
N GLN A 643 -46.44 24.95 17.82
CA GLN A 643 -46.68 25.52 19.15
C GLN A 643 -45.38 26.06 19.75
N LYS A 644 -45.48 27.18 20.47
CA LYS A 644 -44.33 27.76 21.16
C LYS A 644 -43.81 26.75 22.19
N ASP A 645 -42.58 26.30 22.00
CA ASP A 645 -41.88 25.38 22.89
C ASP A 645 -40.46 25.88 23.11
N ASN A 646 -40.24 26.50 24.27
CA ASN A 646 -38.95 27.06 24.62
C ASN A 646 -37.87 25.99 24.81
N ILE A 647 -38.24 24.77 25.23
CA ILE A 647 -37.28 23.68 25.48
C ILE A 647 -36.76 23.13 24.15
N VAL A 648 -37.67 22.82 23.23
CA VAL A 648 -37.31 22.33 21.89
C VAL A 648 -36.58 23.42 21.10
N GLY A 649 -37.05 24.67 21.20
CA GLY A 649 -36.40 25.82 20.58
C GLY A 649 -34.97 26.04 21.05
N LEU A 650 -34.73 26.05 22.38
CA LEU A 650 -33.38 26.18 22.94
C LEU A 650 -32.50 24.97 22.62
N ARG A 651 -33.06 23.76 22.54
CA ARG A 651 -32.30 22.55 22.17
C ARG A 651 -31.73 22.68 20.76
N TYR A 652 -32.55 23.06 19.78
CA TYR A 652 -32.08 23.24 18.40
C TYR A 652 -31.13 24.44 18.28
N LEU A 653 -31.34 25.51 19.06
CA LEU A 653 -30.43 26.67 19.10
C LEU A 653 -29.04 26.26 19.61
N LYS A 654 -28.98 25.51 20.72
CA LYS A 654 -27.75 24.94 21.29
C LYS A 654 -27.08 23.98 20.32
N LEU A 655 -27.85 23.11 19.67
CA LEU A 655 -27.32 22.16 18.69
C LEU A 655 -26.70 22.88 17.49
N ALA A 656 -27.35 23.92 16.96
CA ALA A 656 -26.82 24.74 15.87
C ALA A 656 -25.53 25.46 16.28
N ALA A 657 -25.47 26.02 17.49
CA ALA A 657 -24.28 26.69 18.02
C ALA A 657 -23.10 25.74 18.25
N MET A 658 -23.35 24.56 18.86
CA MET A 658 -22.33 23.52 19.05
C MET A 658 -21.73 23.05 17.73
N LYS A 659 -22.52 23.07 16.65
CA LYS A 659 -22.06 22.73 15.30
C LYS A 659 -21.53 23.94 14.51
N GLY A 660 -21.33 25.09 15.16
CA GLY A 660 -20.63 26.25 14.61
C GLY A 660 -21.50 27.28 13.88
N HIS A 661 -22.83 27.28 14.07
CA HIS A 661 -23.70 28.29 13.47
C HIS A 661 -23.52 29.66 14.14
N LYS A 662 -22.88 30.61 13.44
CA LYS A 662 -22.48 31.93 13.99
C LYS A 662 -23.62 32.72 14.65
N LYS A 663 -24.80 32.80 14.03
CA LYS A 663 -25.93 33.55 14.63
C LYS A 663 -26.48 32.85 15.87
N ALA A 664 -26.44 31.51 15.91
CA ALA A 664 -26.90 30.75 17.06
C ALA A 664 -25.92 30.90 18.23
N LEU A 665 -24.61 30.88 17.92
CA LEU A 665 -23.55 31.13 18.88
C LEU A 665 -23.69 32.52 19.51
N ASN A 666 -23.80 33.57 18.69
CA ASN A 666 -23.98 34.94 19.19
C ASN A 666 -25.27 35.09 20.01
N GLU A 667 -26.37 34.44 19.61
CA GLU A 667 -27.62 34.48 20.38
C GLU A 667 -27.47 33.77 21.74
N ILE A 668 -26.76 32.63 21.81
CA ILE A 668 -26.49 31.95 23.08
C ILE A 668 -25.52 32.75 23.96
N GLU A 669 -24.45 33.27 23.39
CA GLU A 669 -23.49 34.13 24.10
C GLU A 669 -24.18 35.39 24.67
N SER A 670 -25.16 35.94 23.93
CA SER A 670 -25.98 37.04 24.43
C SER A 670 -26.98 36.62 25.50
N MET A 671 -27.42 35.35 25.54
CA MET A 671 -28.29 34.81 26.60
C MET A 671 -27.49 34.50 27.88
N ASP A 672 -26.29 33.92 27.74
CA ASP A 672 -25.38 33.62 28.87
C ASP A 672 -24.77 34.91 29.47
N ALA A 673 -24.70 36.00 28.70
CA ALA A 673 -24.32 37.32 29.21
C ALA A 673 -25.40 37.98 30.11
N TYR A 674 -26.65 37.49 30.10
CA TYR A 674 -27.71 37.96 31.00
C TYR A 674 -27.77 37.21 32.34
N ASP A 675 -27.03 36.11 32.51
CA ASP A 675 -26.90 35.40 33.80
C ASP A 675 -25.68 35.87 34.63
N TYR A 676 -25.08 37.00 34.24
CA TYR A 676 -24.17 37.80 35.06
C TYR A 676 -24.60 39.28 35.02
N PHE A 677 -25.84 39.57 35.44
CA PHE A 677 -26.23 40.75 36.24
C PHE A 677 -27.67 40.62 36.75
#